data_AF-A0AAW5FPT1-F1
#
_entry.id   AF-A0AAW5FPT1-F1
#
_cell.length_a   1.000
_cell.length_b   1.000
_cell.length_c   1.000
_cell.angle_alpha   90.00
_cell.angle_beta   90.00
_cell.angle_gamma   90.00
#
_symmetry.space_group_name_H-M   'P 1'
#
loop_
_entity.id
_entity.type
_entity.pdbx_description
1 polymer ?
#
loop_
_entity_poly.entity_id
_entity_poly.type
_entity_poly.pdbx_seq_one_letter_code
_entity_poly.pdbx_strand_id
1 'polypeptide(L)'
;MAIRLGLGRLLGGIRPRFKMPTWGVRGSLFTAFAVIAGMGLVIAAGAGFVFNHLGSTMMDLSGRDIPRLSASLQLASQSATLAAQGPGLLASPSDEALNERTKKVQEIQQLAMAKLGEIIELGADKQIATALRDTAKSIDEATQSLVSAARERLDTGALHDKQYEALRKAQLTFVGAAGPAMLDAQTRLNAILGAAEVSADDATEAARTVSQVATISANGNLMAADMMAALSANNSDTLEAIEKEFKATRDRVKSNLEDLPNMASMQAVRDTVQKLFAFGEGKSGVFKIRQKELDAIDYGQTILDETRKLNVGLGISVQQLVEGVQKETNASTFQARQEISLATTAMLALGALTLVGSALFVWLYVGRNILRRIRELQRAMQLLSAGDLDTEIVRSRQNDEIGAMKETLTVFRDSMIEARALASEQDRDRIAKAERAAQMEAKIAGFESTVRSALDNLAQSANSMQSTAQSMSTTADQSNALVNAVASAAEETSVNVQTVSSGTEQLSSSIEEISKQVVTSAAIARKAVDEAGATDATVQSLADSASRISVVVDLIQTIASQTNLLALNATIEAARAGEAGRGFAVVASEVKSLASQTAKATEEIRSQIASMQSVTTSAVGAIQGIGRIIGEINDVTTTIAAAVEEQGAATREIARNIQHAAGGTSEVSSNIVGVSTASAEAGAAANEVLGASDALRREADMLRGEIDAFLNNMRAA
;
A
#
# COMPACT_ATOMS: atom_id res chain seq x y z
N MET A 1 -59.14 15.39 -46.65
CA MET A 1 -59.48 13.97 -46.78
C MET A 1 -60.08 13.52 -45.45
N ALA A 2 -61.37 13.24 -45.44
CA ALA A 2 -62.14 12.91 -44.25
C ALA A 2 -62.08 11.41 -43.96
N ILE A 3 -61.88 11.03 -42.71
CA ILE A 3 -62.20 9.68 -42.23
C ILE A 3 -63.24 9.82 -41.13
N ARG A 4 -64.50 9.68 -41.56
CA ARG A 4 -65.63 9.30 -40.71
C ARG A 4 -65.48 7.80 -40.42
N LEU A 5 -65.44 7.44 -39.14
CA LEU A 5 -65.80 6.09 -38.70
C LEU A 5 -66.90 6.24 -37.65
N GLY A 6 -68.08 5.81 -38.05
CA GLY A 6 -69.27 5.77 -37.22
C GLY A 6 -69.22 4.58 -36.28
N LEU A 7 -69.62 4.82 -35.04
CA LEU A 7 -70.25 3.83 -34.19
C LEU A 7 -71.53 4.47 -33.65
N GLY A 8 -72.58 4.33 -34.45
CA GLY A 8 -73.94 4.60 -34.05
C GLY A 8 -74.55 3.36 -33.41
N ARG A 9 -75.32 3.63 -32.35
CA ARG A 9 -76.46 2.84 -31.87
C ARG A 9 -76.17 1.45 -31.31
N LEU A 10 -75.95 1.42 -30.00
CA LEU A 10 -76.52 0.41 -29.10
C LEU A 10 -76.34 0.94 -27.68
N LEU A 11 -77.38 1.58 -27.15
CA LEU A 11 -77.74 1.64 -25.72
C LEU A 11 -79.03 2.45 -25.61
N GLY A 12 -80.12 1.71 -25.42
CA GLY A 12 -81.44 2.24 -25.13
C GLY A 12 -81.43 3.08 -23.85
N GLY A 13 -82.34 4.05 -23.82
CA GLY A 13 -82.48 4.98 -22.72
C GLY A 13 -82.81 4.29 -21.41
N ILE A 14 -81.86 4.36 -20.48
CA ILE A 14 -82.14 4.43 -19.04
C ILE A 14 -81.33 5.62 -18.54
N ARG A 15 -81.92 6.82 -18.59
CA ARG A 15 -81.43 7.93 -17.75
C ARG A 15 -81.86 7.60 -16.33
N PRO A 16 -80.96 7.31 -15.38
CA PRO A 16 -81.38 7.19 -14.00
C PRO A 16 -81.90 8.56 -13.56
N ARG A 17 -83.22 8.67 -13.39
CA ARG A 17 -83.83 9.78 -12.65
C ARG A 17 -83.51 9.56 -11.17
N PHE A 18 -82.28 9.88 -10.77
CA PHE A 18 -82.00 10.19 -9.38
C PHE A 18 -82.84 11.43 -9.05
N LYS A 19 -83.94 11.23 -8.31
CA LYS A 19 -84.60 12.33 -7.60
C LYS A 19 -83.63 12.76 -6.51
N MET A 20 -82.72 13.69 -6.84
CA MET A 20 -81.97 14.38 -5.79
C MET A 20 -82.99 15.07 -4.89
N PRO A 21 -82.86 14.93 -3.56
CA PRO A 21 -83.69 15.69 -2.65
C PRO A 21 -83.50 17.19 -2.94
N THR A 22 -84.59 17.95 -3.02
CA THR A 22 -84.56 19.38 -3.31
C THR A 22 -84.13 20.12 -2.05
N TRP A 23 -82.82 20.26 -1.86
CA TRP A 23 -82.25 21.01 -0.74
C TRP A 23 -82.25 22.50 -1.11
N GLY A 24 -82.57 23.37 -0.15
CA GLY A 24 -82.40 24.80 -0.29
C GLY A 24 -80.92 25.17 -0.54
N VAL A 25 -80.67 26.40 -0.97
CA VAL A 25 -79.34 26.95 -1.22
C VAL A 25 -78.42 26.69 -0.03
N ARG A 26 -78.94 26.81 1.20
CA ARG A 26 -78.20 26.55 2.43
C ARG A 26 -77.76 25.09 2.58
N GLY A 27 -78.63 24.14 2.23
CA GLY A 27 -78.32 22.71 2.29
C GLY A 27 -77.29 22.26 1.25
N SER A 28 -77.33 22.86 0.06
CA SER A 28 -76.35 22.59 -1.00
C SER A 28 -74.94 23.15 -0.72
N LEU A 29 -74.85 24.27 0.01
CA LEU A 29 -73.57 24.82 0.48
C LEU A 29 -72.98 23.97 1.60
N PHE A 30 -73.80 23.54 2.56
CA PHE A 30 -73.34 22.69 3.67
C PHE A 30 -72.77 21.35 3.19
N THR A 31 -73.39 20.72 2.20
CA THR A 31 -72.89 19.47 1.61
C THR A 31 -71.57 19.67 0.87
N ALA A 32 -71.38 20.79 0.16
CA ALA A 32 -70.10 21.11 -0.48
C ALA A 32 -68.97 21.36 0.54
N PHE A 33 -69.24 22.10 1.61
CA PHE A 33 -68.27 22.30 2.69
C PHE A 33 -67.93 21.00 3.41
N ALA A 34 -68.91 20.11 3.63
CA ALA A 34 -68.68 18.80 4.21
C ALA A 34 -67.77 17.91 3.35
N VAL A 35 -67.91 17.95 2.02
CA VAL A 35 -67.04 17.22 1.09
C VAL A 35 -65.61 17.76 1.09
N ILE A 36 -65.43 19.09 1.09
CA ILE A 36 -64.11 19.72 1.15
C ILE A 36 -63.41 19.40 2.48
N ALA A 37 -64.13 19.50 3.60
CA ALA A 37 -63.61 19.14 4.92
C ALA A 37 -63.27 17.64 5.01
N GLY A 38 -64.10 16.77 4.43
CA GLY A 38 -63.85 15.33 4.35
C GLY A 38 -62.59 14.99 3.55
N MET A 39 -62.35 15.66 2.42
CA MET A 39 -61.10 15.49 1.66
C MET A 39 -59.87 16.00 2.42
N GLY A 40 -60.00 17.08 3.19
CA GLY A 40 -58.93 17.56 4.08
C GLY A 40 -58.52 16.51 5.12
N LEU A 41 -59.49 15.80 5.72
CA LEU A 41 -59.23 14.70 6.66
C LEU A 41 -58.51 13.51 5.99
N VAL A 42 -58.89 13.16 4.76
CA VAL A 42 -58.22 12.07 4.01
C VAL A 42 -56.78 12.44 3.68
N ILE A 43 -56.51 13.68 3.27
CA ILE A 43 -55.15 14.18 3.02
C ILE A 43 -54.32 14.15 4.31
N ALA A 44 -54.89 14.58 5.44
CA ALA A 44 -54.22 14.53 6.73
C ALA A 44 -53.91 13.10 7.21
N ALA A 45 -54.84 12.16 7.02
CA ALA A 45 -54.63 10.74 7.33
C ALA A 45 -53.54 10.12 6.43
N GLY A 46 -53.52 10.47 5.14
CA GLY A 46 -52.47 10.07 4.21
C GLY A 46 -51.09 10.62 4.60
N ALA A 47 -51.01 11.88 4.99
CA ALA A 47 -49.77 12.49 5.49
C ALA A 47 -49.27 11.80 6.76
N GLY A 48 -50.17 11.47 7.70
CA GLY A 48 -49.83 10.75 8.93
C GLY A 48 -49.24 9.35 8.68
N PHE A 49 -49.80 8.60 7.73
CA PHE A 49 -49.25 7.29 7.32
C PHE A 49 -47.84 7.42 6.75
N VAL A 50 -47.60 8.42 5.91
CA VAL A 50 -46.30 8.68 5.27
C VAL A 50 -45.25 9.09 6.31
N PHE A 51 -45.58 9.98 7.24
CA PHE A 51 -44.66 10.38 8.31
C PHE A 51 -44.28 9.21 9.23
N ASN A 52 -45.24 8.35 9.56
CA ASN A 52 -44.97 7.20 10.42
C ASN A 52 -44.05 6.18 9.73
N HIS A 53 -44.25 5.94 8.43
CA HIS A 53 -43.38 5.06 7.65
C HIS A 53 -41.98 5.64 7.46
N LEU A 54 -41.89 6.94 7.14
CA LEU A 54 -40.61 7.65 7.06
C LEU A 54 -39.83 7.58 8.38
N GLY A 55 -40.55 7.66 9.50
CA GLY A 55 -39.99 7.48 10.84
C GLY A 55 -39.34 6.11 11.03
N SER A 56 -39.99 5.01 10.61
CA SER A 56 -39.38 3.67 10.72
C SER A 56 -38.15 3.53 9.83
N THR A 57 -38.20 4.02 8.58
CA THR A 57 -37.05 3.91 7.66
C THR A 57 -35.86 4.75 8.12
N MET A 58 -36.09 5.95 8.68
CA MET A 58 -35.04 6.77 9.31
C MET A 58 -34.45 6.09 10.55
N MET A 59 -35.29 5.39 11.33
CA MET A 59 -34.85 4.68 12.52
C MET A 59 -33.97 3.47 12.17
N ASP A 60 -34.28 2.75 11.09
CA ASP A 60 -33.43 1.68 10.56
C ASP A 60 -32.13 2.22 9.95
N LEU A 61 -32.18 3.31 9.19
CA LEU A 61 -30.97 3.93 8.60
C LEU A 61 -30.01 4.44 9.69
N SER A 62 -30.54 5.17 10.67
CA SER A 62 -29.74 5.76 11.75
C SER A 62 -29.34 4.73 12.81
N GLY A 63 -30.18 3.73 13.08
CA GLY A 63 -29.96 2.75 14.14
C GLY A 63 -29.14 1.54 13.71
N ARG A 64 -29.14 1.20 12.42
CA ARG A 64 -28.50 -0.03 11.91
C ARG A 64 -27.56 0.23 10.74
N ASP A 65 -28.04 0.81 9.65
CA ASP A 65 -27.31 0.80 8.38
C ASP A 65 -26.07 1.72 8.39
N ILE A 66 -26.17 2.92 8.98
CA ILE A 66 -25.03 3.85 9.12
C ILE A 66 -23.95 3.31 10.09
N PRO A 67 -24.29 2.86 11.32
CA PRO A 67 -23.32 2.21 12.19
C PRO A 67 -22.64 1.01 11.54
N ARG A 68 -23.39 0.18 10.80
CA ARG A 68 -22.86 -1.01 10.13
C ARG A 68 -21.85 -0.65 9.04
N LEU A 69 -22.13 0.38 8.25
CA LEU A 69 -21.20 0.90 7.26
C LEU A 69 -19.92 1.46 7.91
N SER A 70 -20.06 2.24 8.98
CA SER A 70 -18.93 2.78 9.75
C SER A 70 -18.05 1.67 10.31
N ALA A 71 -18.63 0.66 10.96
CA ALA A 71 -17.91 -0.49 11.48
C ALA A 71 -17.21 -1.30 10.37
N SER A 72 -17.84 -1.43 9.20
CA SER A 72 -17.25 -2.10 8.02
C SER A 72 -16.04 -1.35 7.46
N LEU A 73 -16.11 -0.01 7.38
CA LEU A 73 -14.98 0.83 6.95
C LEU A 73 -13.82 0.80 7.97
N GLN A 74 -14.12 0.80 9.27
CA GLN A 74 -13.12 0.63 10.31
C GLN A 74 -12.46 -0.76 10.24
N LEU A 75 -13.23 -1.82 10.01
CA LEU A 75 -12.70 -3.16 9.79
C LEU A 75 -11.75 -3.21 8.57
N ALA A 76 -12.10 -2.53 7.48
CA ALA A 76 -11.24 -2.42 6.30
C ALA A 76 -9.90 -1.75 6.61
N SER A 77 -9.94 -0.64 7.35
CA SER A 77 -8.74 0.09 7.81
C SER A 77 -7.85 -0.78 8.72
N GLN A 78 -8.44 -1.49 9.70
CA GLN A 78 -7.69 -2.39 10.58
C GLN A 78 -7.07 -3.56 9.80
N SER A 79 -7.80 -4.12 8.83
CA SER A 79 -7.31 -5.22 7.98
C SER A 79 -6.14 -4.79 7.10
N ALA A 80 -6.19 -3.58 6.53
CA ALA A 80 -5.07 -3.02 5.77
C ALA A 80 -3.83 -2.78 6.65
N THR A 81 -4.05 -2.29 7.88
CA THR A 81 -2.97 -2.09 8.85
C THR A 81 -2.33 -3.42 9.25
N LEU A 82 -3.14 -4.46 9.48
CA LEU A 82 -2.68 -5.81 9.80
C LEU A 82 -1.78 -6.38 8.70
N ALA A 83 -2.17 -6.18 7.43
CA ALA A 83 -1.39 -6.61 6.28
C ALA A 83 0.00 -5.97 6.20
N ALA A 84 0.13 -4.71 6.61
CA ALA A 84 1.39 -3.98 6.59
C ALA A 84 2.39 -4.43 7.68
N GLN A 85 1.92 -5.04 8.77
CA GLN A 85 2.79 -5.43 9.89
C GLN A 85 3.54 -6.75 9.66
N GLY A 86 3.06 -7.62 8.77
CA GLY A 86 3.61 -8.97 8.53
C GLY A 86 5.13 -9.00 8.23
N PRO A 87 5.62 -8.23 7.23
CA PRO A 87 7.06 -8.16 6.94
C PRO A 87 7.88 -7.63 8.13
N GLY A 88 7.27 -6.74 8.91
CA GLY A 88 7.90 -6.15 10.08
C GLY A 88 8.15 -7.17 11.20
N LEU A 89 7.28 -8.16 11.39
CA LEU A 89 7.49 -9.21 12.39
C LEU A 89 8.73 -10.03 12.05
N LEU A 90 8.83 -10.54 10.82
CA LEU A 90 9.93 -11.39 10.39
C LEU A 90 11.29 -10.65 10.39
N ALA A 91 11.28 -9.37 10.03
CA ALA A 91 12.49 -8.55 9.97
C ALA A 91 12.94 -7.97 11.33
N SER A 92 12.27 -8.30 12.44
CA SER A 92 12.55 -7.72 13.77
C SER A 92 14.00 -7.92 14.21
N PRO A 93 14.74 -6.87 14.61
CA PRO A 93 16.16 -6.96 14.90
C PRO A 93 16.50 -7.56 16.28
N SER A 94 15.53 -7.63 17.20
CA SER A 94 15.71 -8.21 18.53
C SER A 94 14.41 -8.82 19.05
N ASP A 95 14.50 -9.61 20.12
CA ASP A 95 13.34 -10.18 20.81
C ASP A 95 12.43 -9.08 21.39
N GLU A 96 12.99 -7.97 21.90
CA GLU A 96 12.19 -6.84 22.39
C GLU A 96 11.37 -6.22 21.27
N ALA A 97 12.00 -5.96 20.11
CA ALA A 97 11.31 -5.40 18.95
C ALA A 97 10.24 -6.37 18.40
N LEU A 98 10.54 -7.66 18.38
CA LEU A 98 9.59 -8.70 17.97
C LEU A 98 8.38 -8.75 18.92
N ASN A 99 8.61 -8.72 20.23
CA ASN A 99 7.55 -8.73 21.23
C ASN A 99 6.67 -7.47 21.15
N GLU A 100 7.27 -6.29 20.95
CA GLU A 100 6.52 -5.04 20.79
C GLU A 100 5.64 -5.07 19.54
N ARG A 101 6.18 -5.52 18.40
CA ARG A 101 5.43 -5.65 17.14
C ARG A 101 4.33 -6.70 17.25
N THR A 102 4.62 -7.83 17.90
CA THR A 102 3.62 -8.88 18.17
C THR A 102 2.44 -8.33 18.97
N LYS A 103 2.73 -7.55 20.02
CA LYS A 103 1.68 -6.90 20.83
C LYS A 103 0.81 -5.97 20.01
N LYS A 104 1.41 -5.10 19.18
CA LYS A 104 0.67 -4.20 18.28
C LYS A 104 -0.23 -4.97 17.30
N VAL A 105 0.28 -6.06 16.74
CA VAL A 105 -0.50 -6.92 15.83
C VAL A 105 -1.69 -7.58 16.53
N GLN A 106 -1.50 -8.06 17.77
CA GLN A 106 -2.59 -8.62 18.59
C GLN A 106 -3.64 -7.57 18.94
N GLU A 107 -3.24 -6.33 19.26
CA GLU A 107 -4.17 -5.21 19.52
C GLU A 107 -5.02 -4.90 18.28
N ILE A 108 -4.39 -4.84 17.09
CA ILE A 108 -5.09 -4.63 15.81
C ILE A 108 -6.07 -5.77 15.52
N GLN A 109 -5.65 -7.03 15.73
CA GLN A 109 -6.52 -8.19 15.53
C GLN A 109 -7.73 -8.19 16.47
N GLN A 110 -7.53 -7.83 17.74
CA GLN A 110 -8.64 -7.70 18.70
C GLN A 110 -9.63 -6.61 18.28
N LEU A 111 -9.13 -5.45 17.85
CA LEU A 111 -9.97 -4.37 17.33
C LEU A 111 -10.74 -4.80 16.07
N ALA A 112 -10.08 -5.48 15.14
CA ALA A 112 -10.72 -6.03 13.94
C ALA A 112 -11.83 -7.04 14.29
N MET A 113 -11.58 -7.96 15.23
CA MET A 113 -12.58 -8.94 15.68
C MET A 113 -13.75 -8.30 16.42
N ALA A 114 -13.50 -7.26 17.23
CA ALA A 114 -14.56 -6.49 17.86
C ALA A 114 -15.46 -5.81 16.81
N LYS A 115 -14.86 -5.20 15.78
CA LYS A 115 -15.60 -4.57 14.68
C LYS A 115 -16.39 -5.57 13.85
N LEU A 116 -15.82 -6.75 13.58
CA LEU A 116 -16.56 -7.84 12.93
C LEU A 116 -17.76 -8.29 13.78
N GLY A 117 -17.61 -8.36 15.11
CA GLY A 117 -18.71 -8.63 16.04
C GLY A 117 -19.83 -7.59 15.95
N GLU A 118 -19.48 -6.31 15.99
CA GLU A 118 -20.42 -5.18 15.84
C GLU A 118 -21.20 -5.26 14.51
N ILE A 119 -20.51 -5.56 13.41
CA ILE A 119 -21.14 -5.72 12.09
C ILE A 119 -22.15 -6.88 12.07
N ILE A 120 -21.85 -7.99 12.74
CA ILE A 120 -22.76 -9.15 12.86
C ILE A 120 -24.01 -8.78 13.67
N GLU A 121 -23.84 -8.08 14.80
CA GLU A 121 -24.96 -7.63 15.63
C GLU A 121 -25.89 -6.67 14.88
N LEU A 122 -25.32 -5.85 14.00
CA LEU A 122 -26.05 -4.93 13.12
C LEU A 122 -26.67 -5.61 11.89
N GLY A 123 -26.68 -6.95 11.84
CA GLY A 123 -27.42 -7.72 10.84
C GLY A 123 -26.69 -7.95 9.52
N ALA A 124 -25.36 -8.09 9.55
CA ALA A 124 -24.61 -8.54 8.37
C ALA A 124 -24.90 -9.99 7.99
N ASP A 125 -24.60 -10.33 6.74
CA ASP A 125 -24.76 -11.69 6.21
C ASP A 125 -23.91 -12.68 7.02
N LYS A 126 -24.57 -13.73 7.55
CA LYS A 126 -23.92 -14.73 8.40
C LYS A 126 -22.84 -15.52 7.67
N GLN A 127 -23.00 -15.81 6.37
CA GLN A 127 -21.99 -16.55 5.60
C GLN A 127 -20.74 -15.70 5.40
N ILE A 128 -20.90 -14.43 5.03
CA ILE A 128 -19.77 -13.50 4.86
C ILE A 128 -19.05 -13.29 6.19
N ALA A 129 -19.80 -13.10 7.27
CA ALA A 129 -19.25 -12.92 8.60
C ALA A 129 -18.47 -14.14 9.12
N THR A 130 -18.98 -15.36 8.88
CA THR A 130 -18.26 -16.59 9.22
C THR A 130 -16.98 -16.73 8.40
N ALA A 131 -17.03 -16.50 7.09
CA ALA A 131 -15.84 -16.56 6.24
C ALA A 131 -14.76 -15.55 6.66
N LEU A 132 -15.16 -14.32 7.03
CA LEU A 132 -14.24 -13.30 7.56
C LEU A 132 -13.62 -13.72 8.90
N ARG A 133 -14.42 -14.33 9.79
CA ARG A 133 -13.92 -14.85 11.07
C ARG A 133 -12.92 -15.98 10.88
N ASP A 134 -13.19 -16.91 9.98
CA ASP A 134 -12.29 -18.01 9.66
C ASP A 134 -10.98 -17.49 9.04
N THR A 135 -11.07 -16.53 8.11
CA THR A 135 -9.90 -15.89 7.49
C THR A 135 -9.05 -15.17 8.53
N ALA A 136 -9.68 -14.41 9.44
CA ALA A 136 -8.96 -13.73 10.50
C ALA A 136 -8.27 -14.70 11.47
N LYS A 137 -8.88 -15.85 11.75
CA LYS A 137 -8.27 -16.92 12.54
C LYS A 137 -7.04 -17.49 11.83
N SER A 138 -7.13 -17.77 10.53
CA SER A 138 -5.97 -18.22 9.75
C SER A 138 -4.85 -17.18 9.72
N ILE A 139 -5.17 -15.88 9.70
CA ILE A 139 -4.17 -14.82 9.79
C ILE A 139 -3.50 -14.79 11.16
N ASP A 140 -4.24 -15.01 12.25
CA ASP A 140 -3.67 -15.15 13.61
C ASP A 140 -2.71 -16.35 13.69
N GLU A 141 -3.12 -17.52 13.21
CA GLU A 141 -2.26 -18.72 13.15
C GLU A 141 -0.98 -18.50 12.32
N ALA A 142 -1.11 -17.82 11.16
CA ALA A 142 0.02 -17.47 10.31
C ALA A 142 0.94 -16.42 10.99
N THR A 143 0.36 -15.45 11.69
CA THR A 143 1.11 -14.43 12.46
C THR A 143 1.90 -15.08 13.59
N GLN A 144 1.30 -16.02 14.33
CA GLN A 144 2.00 -16.78 15.37
C GLN A 144 3.16 -17.58 14.78
N SER A 145 2.95 -18.20 13.61
CA SER A 145 4.00 -18.92 12.88
C SER A 145 5.13 -17.98 12.42
N LEU A 146 4.82 -16.77 11.98
CA LEU A 146 5.82 -15.73 11.66
C LEU A 146 6.63 -15.32 12.89
N VAL A 147 5.98 -15.16 14.04
CA VAL A 147 6.67 -14.83 15.30
C VAL A 147 7.61 -15.95 15.71
N SER A 148 7.18 -17.21 15.60
CA SER A 148 8.03 -18.37 15.84
C SER A 148 9.24 -18.42 14.90
N ALA A 149 9.04 -18.19 13.60
CA ALA A 149 10.12 -18.14 12.61
C ALA A 149 11.09 -16.99 12.87
N ALA A 150 10.59 -15.80 13.22
CA ALA A 150 11.41 -14.64 13.57
C ALA A 150 12.26 -14.90 14.81
N ARG A 151 11.70 -15.55 15.84
CA ARG A 151 12.44 -15.93 17.05
C ARG A 151 13.51 -16.98 16.76
N GLU A 152 13.18 -18.00 15.96
CA GLU A 152 14.17 -19.00 15.55
C GLU A 152 15.32 -18.39 14.74
N ARG A 153 15.04 -17.41 13.87
CA ARG A 153 16.07 -16.64 13.17
C ARG A 153 16.96 -15.85 14.13
N LEU A 154 16.39 -15.20 15.14
CA LEU A 154 17.17 -14.46 16.14
C LEU A 154 18.06 -15.39 16.98
N ASP A 155 17.51 -16.53 17.42
CA ASP A 155 18.24 -17.55 18.18
C ASP A 155 19.39 -18.15 17.36
N THR A 156 19.13 -18.48 16.10
CA THR A 156 20.14 -19.04 15.19
C THR A 156 21.20 -18.01 14.80
N GLY A 157 20.83 -16.74 14.60
CA GLY A 157 21.77 -15.63 14.39
C GLY A 157 22.70 -15.42 15.59
N ALA A 158 22.18 -15.47 16.81
CA ALA A 158 23.01 -15.37 18.02
C ALA A 158 23.98 -16.56 18.16
N LEU A 159 23.55 -17.76 17.79
CA LEU A 159 24.42 -18.95 17.75
C LEU A 159 25.48 -18.84 16.65
N HIS A 160 25.12 -18.30 15.49
CA HIS A 160 26.04 -18.01 14.38
C HIS A 160 27.17 -17.09 14.84
N ASP A 161 26.84 -15.94 15.44
CA ASP A 161 27.84 -14.95 15.88
C ASP A 161 28.78 -15.53 16.95
N LYS A 162 28.22 -16.31 17.89
CA LYS A 162 29.00 -17.02 18.90
C LYS A 162 29.96 -18.03 18.29
N GLN A 163 29.53 -18.76 17.26
CA GLN A 163 30.40 -19.72 16.56
C GLN A 163 31.48 -19.04 15.75
N TYR A 164 31.16 -17.92 15.08
CA TYR A 164 32.13 -17.14 14.33
C TYR A 164 33.30 -16.70 15.22
N GLU A 165 33.02 -16.11 16.38
CA GLU A 165 34.04 -15.69 17.35
C GLU A 165 34.82 -16.87 17.93
N ALA A 166 34.14 -17.96 18.27
CA ALA A 166 34.78 -19.16 18.80
C ALA A 166 35.72 -19.83 17.79
N LEU A 167 35.31 -19.89 16.51
CA LEU A 167 36.11 -20.41 15.40
C LEU A 167 37.35 -19.54 15.17
N ARG A 168 37.19 -18.21 15.13
CA ARG A 168 38.31 -17.27 14.98
C ARG A 168 39.34 -17.46 16.09
N LYS A 169 38.89 -17.61 17.35
CA LYS A 169 39.78 -17.89 18.49
C LYS A 169 40.47 -19.25 18.38
N ALA A 170 39.76 -20.28 17.91
CA ALA A 170 40.34 -21.60 17.69
C ALA A 170 41.41 -21.58 16.60
N GLN A 171 41.18 -20.87 15.49
CA GLN A 171 42.15 -20.68 14.42
C GLN A 171 43.42 -19.98 14.92
N LEU A 172 43.28 -18.89 15.69
CA LEU A 172 44.43 -18.21 16.29
C LEU A 172 45.25 -19.14 17.20
N THR A 173 44.56 -19.97 17.98
CA THR A 173 45.22 -20.97 18.86
C THR A 173 45.96 -22.03 18.04
N PHE A 174 45.37 -22.49 16.93
CA PHE A 174 45.99 -23.42 16.00
C PHE A 174 47.25 -22.84 15.34
N VAL A 175 47.16 -21.62 14.79
CA VAL A 175 48.32 -20.93 14.20
C VAL A 175 49.43 -20.74 15.25
N GLY A 176 49.06 -20.41 16.49
CA GLY A 176 49.98 -20.30 17.62
C GLY A 176 50.68 -21.60 18.02
N ALA A 177 50.07 -22.77 17.75
CA ALA A 177 50.70 -24.08 17.96
C ALA A 177 51.53 -24.54 16.75
N ALA A 178 51.06 -24.24 15.53
CA ALA A 178 51.71 -24.62 14.28
C ALA A 178 53.08 -23.94 14.08
N GLY A 179 53.21 -22.66 14.45
CA GLY A 179 54.46 -21.90 14.33
C GLY A 179 55.63 -22.55 15.10
N PRO A 180 55.51 -22.77 16.42
CA PRO A 180 56.54 -23.47 17.21
C PRO A 180 56.83 -24.89 16.71
N ALA A 181 55.82 -25.64 16.27
CA ALA A 181 56.02 -26.99 15.72
C ALA A 181 56.81 -26.98 14.41
N MET A 182 56.55 -26.02 13.53
CA MET A 182 57.33 -25.82 12.30
C MET A 182 58.79 -25.49 12.63
N LEU A 183 59.02 -24.58 13.58
CA LEU A 183 60.37 -24.19 13.98
C LEU A 183 61.14 -25.35 14.62
N ASP A 184 60.49 -26.17 15.45
CA ASP A 184 61.07 -27.38 16.04
C ASP A 184 61.44 -28.42 14.97
N ALA A 185 60.56 -28.66 13.99
CA ALA A 185 60.83 -29.54 12.85
C ALA A 185 62.02 -29.06 12.00
N GLN A 186 62.09 -27.76 11.70
CA GLN A 186 63.20 -27.15 10.96
C GLN A 186 64.52 -27.23 11.74
N THR A 187 64.46 -26.98 13.05
CA THR A 187 65.64 -27.04 13.92
C THR A 187 66.23 -28.46 13.95
N ARG A 188 65.37 -29.49 14.02
CA ARG A 188 65.81 -30.89 13.94
C ARG A 188 66.43 -31.25 12.59
N LEU A 189 65.81 -30.83 11.49
CA LEU A 189 66.37 -31.05 10.15
C LEU A 189 67.75 -30.42 10.03
N ASN A 190 67.90 -29.16 10.46
CA ASN A 190 69.19 -28.47 10.44
C ASN A 190 70.24 -29.14 11.34
N ALA A 191 69.83 -29.67 12.51
CA ALA A 191 70.72 -30.39 13.41
C ALA A 191 71.23 -31.71 12.79
N ILE A 192 70.38 -32.45 12.06
CA ILE A 192 70.76 -33.69 11.38
C ILE A 192 71.68 -33.41 10.19
N LEU A 193 71.38 -32.38 9.39
CA LEU A 193 72.21 -31.98 8.24
C LEU A 193 73.57 -31.40 8.66
N GLY A 194 73.66 -30.83 9.86
CA GLY A 194 74.90 -30.29 10.44
C GLY A 194 75.74 -31.30 11.22
N ALA A 195 75.32 -32.57 11.33
CA ALA A 195 76.05 -33.61 12.04
C ALA A 195 77.31 -34.06 11.26
N ALA A 196 78.34 -34.52 11.98
CA ALA A 196 79.61 -34.96 11.39
C ALA A 196 79.48 -36.21 10.48
N GLU A 197 78.50 -37.07 10.76
CA GLU A 197 78.04 -38.15 9.90
C GLU A 197 76.54 -38.00 9.68
N VAL A 198 76.10 -37.84 8.43
CA VAL A 198 74.69 -37.64 8.07
C VAL A 198 74.07 -38.97 7.65
N SER A 199 73.07 -39.43 8.41
CA SER A 199 72.21 -40.55 8.00
C SER A 199 71.18 -40.06 6.97
N ALA A 200 71.20 -40.65 5.77
CA ALA A 200 70.27 -40.30 4.69
C ALA A 200 68.80 -40.58 5.07
N ASP A 201 68.56 -41.65 5.83
CA ASP A 201 67.21 -42.02 6.29
C ASP A 201 66.70 -40.99 7.31
N ASP A 202 67.51 -40.60 8.30
CA ASP A 202 67.12 -39.62 9.33
C ASP A 202 66.87 -38.22 8.73
N ALA A 203 67.69 -37.81 7.75
CA ALA A 203 67.50 -36.55 7.04
C ALA A 203 66.20 -36.55 6.22
N THR A 204 65.86 -37.68 5.60
CA THR A 204 64.62 -37.85 4.83
C THR A 204 63.39 -37.82 5.74
N GLU A 205 63.46 -38.47 6.90
CA GLU A 205 62.38 -38.47 7.90
C GLU A 205 62.14 -37.07 8.50
N ALA A 206 63.22 -36.34 8.81
CA ALA A 206 63.12 -34.97 9.30
C ALA A 206 62.56 -34.01 8.24
N ALA A 207 62.98 -34.14 6.97
CA ALA A 207 62.42 -33.35 5.88
C ALA A 207 60.94 -33.66 5.64
N ARG A 208 60.54 -34.94 5.75
CA ARG A 208 59.13 -35.35 5.69
C ARG A 208 58.31 -34.71 6.81
N THR A 209 58.84 -34.66 8.03
CA THR A 209 58.18 -34.01 9.17
C THR A 209 57.94 -32.53 8.92
N VAL A 210 58.93 -31.79 8.40
CA VAL A 210 58.77 -30.37 8.01
C VAL A 210 57.65 -30.21 6.97
N SER A 211 57.65 -31.06 5.93
CA SER A 211 56.61 -31.04 4.89
C SER A 211 55.22 -31.35 5.43
N GLN A 212 55.10 -32.30 6.37
CA GLN A 212 53.83 -32.67 7.01
C GLN A 212 53.28 -31.52 7.86
N VAL A 213 54.13 -30.89 8.69
CA VAL A 213 53.69 -29.74 9.52
C VAL A 213 53.30 -28.55 8.64
N ALA A 214 53.99 -28.32 7.51
CA ALA A 214 53.61 -27.28 6.54
C ALA A 214 52.25 -27.57 5.92
N THR A 215 52.03 -28.82 5.52
CA THR A 215 50.77 -29.27 4.91
C THR A 215 49.61 -29.20 5.89
N ILE A 216 49.82 -29.57 7.16
CA ILE A 216 48.84 -29.44 8.24
C ILE A 216 48.54 -27.97 8.51
N SER A 217 49.56 -27.11 8.54
CA SER A 217 49.39 -25.67 8.73
C SER A 217 48.55 -25.04 7.62
N ALA A 218 48.87 -25.35 6.36
CA ALA A 218 48.15 -24.84 5.20
C ALA A 218 46.70 -25.34 5.16
N ASN A 219 46.48 -26.66 5.27
CA ASN A 219 45.14 -27.24 5.21
C ASN A 219 44.32 -26.91 6.46
N GLY A 220 44.92 -26.74 7.64
CA GLY A 220 44.23 -26.29 8.84
C GLY A 220 43.73 -24.84 8.73
N ASN A 221 44.51 -23.97 8.10
CA ASN A 221 44.07 -22.62 7.77
C ASN A 221 42.97 -22.61 6.70
N LEU A 222 43.11 -23.42 5.65
CA LEU A 222 42.08 -23.58 4.63
C LEU A 222 40.77 -24.06 5.24
N MET A 223 40.83 -25.06 6.13
CA MET A 223 39.66 -25.58 6.82
C MET A 223 38.96 -24.53 7.69
N ALA A 224 39.73 -23.65 8.35
CA ALA A 224 39.17 -22.51 9.07
C ALA A 224 38.50 -21.50 8.12
N ALA A 225 39.12 -21.23 6.96
CA ALA A 225 38.56 -20.37 5.92
C ALA A 225 37.26 -20.95 5.33
N ASP A 226 37.20 -22.25 5.05
CA ASP A 226 36.00 -22.93 4.56
C ASP A 226 34.86 -22.79 5.58
N MET A 227 35.14 -22.97 6.87
CA MET A 227 34.13 -22.78 7.92
C MET A 227 33.69 -21.30 8.04
N MET A 228 34.58 -20.32 7.89
CA MET A 228 34.19 -18.91 7.86
C MET A 228 33.34 -18.58 6.62
N ALA A 229 33.71 -19.13 5.47
CA ALA A 229 32.93 -18.99 4.23
C ALA A 229 31.55 -19.64 4.38
N ALA A 230 31.47 -20.80 5.04
CA ALA A 230 30.21 -21.46 5.35
C ALA A 230 29.30 -20.59 6.22
N LEU A 231 29.82 -19.93 7.25
CA LEU A 231 29.05 -18.98 8.07
C LEU A 231 28.50 -17.81 7.22
N SER A 232 29.22 -17.38 6.19
CA SER A 232 28.76 -16.33 5.26
C SER A 232 27.90 -16.83 4.07
N ALA A 233 27.64 -18.13 3.96
CA ALA A 233 26.95 -18.70 2.79
C ALA A 233 25.49 -18.21 2.70
N ASN A 234 25.07 -17.69 1.54
CA ASN A 234 23.76 -17.05 1.40
C ASN A 234 22.62 -18.02 1.05
N ASN A 235 22.92 -19.28 0.74
CA ASN A 235 21.94 -20.30 0.37
C ASN A 235 22.48 -21.71 0.65
N SER A 236 21.59 -22.71 0.61
CA SER A 236 21.93 -24.10 0.95
C SER A 236 22.89 -24.73 -0.07
N ASP A 237 22.77 -24.42 -1.36
CA ASP A 237 23.64 -24.97 -2.41
C ASP A 237 25.11 -24.54 -2.23
N THR A 238 25.34 -23.26 -1.92
CA THR A 238 26.68 -22.73 -1.63
C THR A 238 27.23 -23.34 -0.35
N LEU A 239 26.40 -23.51 0.68
CA LEU A 239 26.79 -24.15 1.92
C LEU A 239 27.19 -25.61 1.70
N GLU A 240 26.45 -26.38 0.89
CA GLU A 240 26.75 -27.77 0.58
C GLU A 240 28.06 -27.91 -0.21
N ALA A 241 28.31 -27.00 -1.16
CA ALA A 241 29.56 -26.96 -1.90
C ALA A 241 30.77 -26.73 -0.97
N ILE A 242 30.66 -25.75 -0.06
CA ILE A 242 31.71 -25.46 0.92
C ILE A 242 31.87 -26.63 1.91
N GLU A 243 30.79 -27.28 2.34
CA GLU A 243 30.85 -28.46 3.23
C GLU A 243 31.61 -29.62 2.58
N LYS A 244 31.46 -29.80 1.27
CA LYS A 244 32.19 -30.82 0.51
C LYS A 244 33.69 -30.51 0.43
N GLU A 245 34.06 -29.25 0.18
CA GLU A 245 35.46 -28.81 0.16
C GLU A 245 36.11 -28.97 1.54
N PHE A 246 35.42 -28.51 2.59
CA PHE A 246 35.83 -28.69 3.98
C PHE A 246 36.10 -30.16 4.32
N LYS A 247 35.18 -31.08 3.95
CA LYS A 247 35.35 -32.53 4.20
C LYS A 247 36.61 -33.08 3.54
N ALA A 248 36.89 -32.68 2.30
CA ALA A 248 38.10 -33.09 1.59
C ALA A 248 39.37 -32.53 2.25
N THR A 249 39.36 -31.25 2.65
CA THR A 249 40.47 -30.61 3.37
C THR A 249 40.71 -31.28 4.72
N ARG A 250 39.64 -31.54 5.48
CA ARG A 250 39.68 -32.26 6.76
C ARG A 250 40.31 -33.63 6.63
N ASP A 251 39.92 -34.42 5.62
CA ASP A 251 40.45 -35.77 5.42
C ASP A 251 41.96 -35.74 5.12
N ARG A 252 42.43 -34.74 4.36
CA ARG A 252 43.86 -34.51 4.14
C ARG A 252 44.58 -34.14 5.43
N VAL A 253 44.01 -33.26 6.25
CA VAL A 253 44.59 -32.89 7.56
C VAL A 253 44.69 -34.12 8.45
N LYS A 254 43.62 -34.90 8.55
CA LYS A 254 43.55 -36.10 9.40
C LYS A 254 44.61 -37.12 9.03
N SER A 255 44.76 -37.44 7.74
CA SER A 255 45.80 -38.37 7.27
C SER A 255 47.21 -37.88 7.62
N ASN A 256 47.51 -36.59 7.44
CA ASN A 256 48.83 -36.06 7.81
C ASN A 256 49.04 -36.01 9.34
N LEU A 257 47.97 -35.92 10.12
CA LEU A 257 48.04 -35.86 11.58
C LEU A 257 48.46 -37.20 12.21
N GLU A 258 48.03 -38.30 11.60
CA GLU A 258 48.34 -39.68 12.04
C GLU A 258 49.82 -40.02 11.84
N ASP A 259 50.44 -39.45 10.81
CA ASP A 259 51.86 -39.66 10.49
C ASP A 259 52.82 -38.74 11.27
N LEU A 260 52.31 -37.81 12.10
CA LEU A 260 53.16 -36.90 12.86
C LEU A 260 53.94 -37.65 13.96
N PRO A 261 55.23 -37.32 14.19
CA PRO A 261 55.99 -37.92 15.28
C PRO A 261 55.49 -37.46 16.66
N ASN A 262 55.64 -38.32 17.67
CA ASN A 262 55.22 -38.04 19.05
C ASN A 262 56.19 -37.10 19.78
N MET A 263 56.02 -35.79 19.54
CA MET A 263 56.75 -34.72 20.23
C MET A 263 55.76 -33.75 20.90
N ALA A 264 56.19 -33.04 21.94
CA ALA A 264 55.32 -32.10 22.67
C ALA A 264 54.78 -30.97 21.77
N SER A 265 55.61 -30.45 20.87
CA SER A 265 55.25 -29.45 19.85
C SER A 265 54.19 -29.99 18.86
N MET A 266 54.36 -31.22 18.40
CA MET A 266 53.42 -31.89 17.50
C MET A 266 52.11 -32.27 18.19
N GLN A 267 52.15 -32.61 19.48
CA GLN A 267 50.95 -32.88 20.27
C GLN A 267 50.07 -31.64 20.40
N ALA A 268 50.66 -30.46 20.60
CA ALA A 268 49.92 -29.20 20.63
C ALA A 268 49.20 -28.91 19.29
N VAL A 269 49.83 -29.26 18.16
CA VAL A 269 49.19 -29.18 16.84
C VAL A 269 48.03 -30.18 16.74
N ARG A 270 48.20 -31.42 17.19
CA ARG A 270 47.10 -32.41 17.19
C ARG A 270 45.90 -31.92 17.99
N ASP A 271 46.14 -31.44 19.21
CA ASP A 271 45.07 -30.99 20.11
C ASP A 271 44.31 -29.78 19.55
N THR A 272 45.02 -28.84 18.90
CA THR A 272 44.41 -27.65 18.30
C THR A 272 43.65 -27.97 17.00
N VAL A 273 44.16 -28.89 16.18
CA VAL A 273 43.42 -29.38 15.00
C VAL A 273 42.16 -30.13 15.39
N GLN A 274 42.22 -30.99 16.42
CA GLN A 274 41.02 -31.68 16.92
C GLN A 274 39.95 -30.68 17.40
N LYS A 275 40.36 -29.60 18.06
CA LYS A 275 39.44 -28.51 18.41
C LYS A 275 38.83 -27.84 17.19
N LEU A 276 39.60 -27.63 16.11
CA LEU A 276 39.07 -27.09 14.85
C LEU A 276 38.07 -28.05 14.18
N PHE A 277 38.35 -29.35 14.15
CA PHE A 277 37.42 -30.35 13.60
C PHE A 277 36.05 -30.31 14.29
N ALA A 278 36.03 -30.10 15.61
CA ALA A 278 34.79 -30.02 16.38
C ALA A 278 33.86 -28.86 15.95
N PHE A 279 34.38 -27.81 15.28
CA PHE A 279 33.56 -26.73 14.74
C PHE A 279 32.89 -27.08 13.41
N GLY A 280 33.52 -27.92 12.58
CA GLY A 280 32.95 -28.33 11.30
C GLY A 280 32.08 -29.59 11.39
N GLU A 281 32.08 -30.27 12.54
CA GLU A 281 31.40 -31.55 12.74
C GLU A 281 30.31 -31.50 13.82
N GLY A 282 29.38 -32.44 13.75
CA GLY A 282 28.33 -32.63 14.75
C GLY A 282 27.13 -31.69 14.61
N LYS A 283 26.18 -31.82 15.54
CA LYS A 283 24.90 -31.10 15.50
C LYS A 283 25.02 -29.60 15.76
N SER A 284 26.10 -29.20 16.44
CA SER A 284 26.40 -27.81 16.76
C SER A 284 27.52 -27.24 15.87
N GLY A 285 27.91 -27.96 14.82
CA GLY A 285 28.91 -27.50 13.88
C GLY A 285 28.39 -26.35 13.02
N VAL A 286 29.33 -25.58 12.48
CA VAL A 286 29.12 -24.40 11.63
C VAL A 286 28.14 -24.69 10.50
N PHE A 287 28.33 -25.80 9.76
CA PHE A 287 27.47 -26.18 8.65
C PHE A 287 26.02 -26.45 9.08
N LYS A 288 25.82 -27.11 10.23
CA LYS A 288 24.46 -27.39 10.73
C LYS A 288 23.77 -26.16 11.28
N ILE A 289 24.51 -25.25 11.93
CA ILE A 289 23.96 -23.98 12.40
C ILE A 289 23.57 -23.11 11.21
N ARG A 290 24.44 -22.96 10.20
CA ARG A 290 24.11 -22.16 9.03
C ARG A 290 22.96 -22.76 8.23
N GLN A 291 22.93 -24.08 8.04
CA GLN A 291 21.79 -24.72 7.37
C GLN A 291 20.48 -24.42 8.11
N LYS A 292 20.48 -24.56 9.44
CA LYS A 292 19.31 -24.25 10.26
C LYS A 292 18.87 -22.79 10.13
N GLU A 293 19.82 -21.86 10.08
CA GLU A 293 19.53 -20.44 9.89
C GLU A 293 18.91 -20.17 8.51
N LEU A 294 19.47 -20.76 7.44
CA LEU A 294 18.93 -20.67 6.08
C LEU A 294 17.53 -21.28 5.98
N ASP A 295 17.30 -22.44 6.60
CA ASP A 295 15.99 -23.09 6.66
C ASP A 295 14.97 -22.22 7.41
N ALA A 296 15.38 -21.59 8.52
CA ALA A 296 14.52 -20.68 9.28
C ALA A 296 14.16 -19.41 8.48
N ILE A 297 15.10 -18.89 7.68
CA ILE A 297 14.85 -17.76 6.78
C ILE A 297 13.86 -18.16 5.68
N ASP A 298 14.06 -19.29 5.02
CA ASP A 298 13.19 -19.79 3.94
C ASP A 298 11.78 -20.11 4.45
N TYR A 299 11.69 -20.78 5.60
CA TYR A 299 10.42 -21.03 6.27
C TYR A 299 9.71 -19.72 6.61
N GLY A 300 10.43 -18.75 7.19
CA GLY A 300 9.89 -17.42 7.48
C GLY A 300 9.33 -16.70 6.25
N GLN A 301 10.02 -16.77 5.10
CA GLN A 301 9.54 -16.21 3.84
C GLN A 301 8.28 -16.92 3.33
N THR A 302 8.24 -18.25 3.42
CA THR A 302 7.08 -19.04 3.02
C THR A 302 5.83 -18.65 3.82
N ILE A 303 5.94 -18.53 5.15
CA ILE A 303 4.83 -18.10 6.00
C ILE A 303 4.47 -16.63 5.71
N LEU A 304 5.45 -15.77 5.39
CA LEU A 304 5.17 -14.37 5.04
C LEU A 304 4.32 -14.28 3.76
N ASP A 305 4.63 -15.08 2.75
CA ASP A 305 3.86 -15.13 1.51
C ASP A 305 2.46 -15.72 1.72
N GLU A 306 2.31 -16.74 2.57
CA GLU A 306 1.00 -17.25 2.98
C GLU A 306 0.19 -16.18 3.73
N THR A 307 0.82 -15.47 4.66
CA THR A 307 0.22 -14.35 5.40
C THR A 307 -0.21 -13.23 4.46
N ARG A 308 0.59 -12.90 3.44
CA ARG A 308 0.20 -11.94 2.40
C ARG A 308 -1.02 -12.39 1.61
N LYS A 309 -1.06 -13.65 1.18
CA LYS A 309 -2.22 -14.22 0.47
C LYS A 309 -3.50 -14.15 1.32
N LEU A 310 -3.40 -14.52 2.60
CA LEU A 310 -4.51 -14.42 3.54
C LEU A 310 -4.98 -12.97 3.74
N ASN A 311 -4.05 -12.03 3.91
CA ASN A 311 -4.39 -10.60 4.05
C ASN A 311 -5.02 -10.00 2.78
N VAL A 312 -4.55 -10.39 1.59
CA VAL A 312 -5.19 -10.01 0.32
C VAL A 312 -6.61 -10.58 0.24
N GLY A 313 -6.78 -11.87 0.60
CA GLY A 313 -8.09 -12.51 0.66
C GLY A 313 -9.04 -11.85 1.66
N LEU A 314 -8.53 -11.46 2.84
CA LEU A 314 -9.27 -10.70 3.84
C LEU A 314 -9.68 -9.34 3.28
N GLY A 315 -8.76 -8.60 2.64
CA GLY A 315 -9.05 -7.31 2.02
C GLY A 315 -10.17 -7.40 0.98
N ILE A 316 -10.14 -8.41 0.11
CA ILE A 316 -11.20 -8.67 -0.87
C ILE A 316 -12.54 -8.98 -0.17
N SER A 317 -12.52 -9.82 0.85
CA SER A 317 -13.73 -10.22 1.59
C SER A 317 -14.35 -9.04 2.35
N VAL A 318 -13.52 -8.18 2.95
CA VAL A 318 -13.97 -6.96 3.63
C VAL A 318 -14.47 -5.94 2.61
N GLN A 319 -13.83 -5.80 1.46
CA GLN A 319 -14.32 -4.95 0.38
C GLN A 319 -15.69 -5.40 -0.13
N GLN A 320 -15.88 -6.70 -0.35
CA GLN A 320 -17.18 -7.27 -0.73
C GLN A 320 -18.25 -7.03 0.34
N LEU A 321 -17.89 -7.12 1.62
CA LEU A 321 -18.78 -6.78 2.73
C LEU A 321 -19.17 -5.29 2.69
N VAL A 322 -18.19 -4.38 2.54
CA VAL A 322 -18.44 -2.92 2.45
C VAL A 322 -19.32 -2.60 1.24
N GLU A 323 -19.04 -3.18 0.07
CA GLU A 323 -19.85 -3.01 -1.14
C GLU A 323 -21.27 -3.57 -0.97
N GLY A 324 -21.41 -4.74 -0.33
CA GLY A 324 -22.69 -5.33 0.01
C GLY A 324 -23.52 -4.42 0.93
N VAL A 325 -22.91 -3.94 2.02
CA VAL A 325 -23.53 -3.00 2.95
C VAL A 325 -23.89 -1.69 2.27
N GLN A 326 -22.99 -1.11 1.47
CA GLN A 326 -23.25 0.13 0.73
C GLN A 326 -24.39 -0.03 -0.29
N LYS A 327 -24.44 -1.17 -0.99
CA LYS A 327 -25.51 -1.48 -1.95
C LYS A 327 -26.86 -1.62 -1.25
N GLU A 328 -26.90 -2.30 -0.10
CA GLU A 328 -28.12 -2.42 0.71
C GLU A 328 -28.58 -1.06 1.25
N THR A 329 -27.66 -0.27 1.84
CA THR A 329 -27.95 1.08 2.32
C THR A 329 -28.45 1.98 1.18
N ASN A 330 -27.82 1.94 0.01
CA ASN A 330 -28.25 2.71 -1.16
C ASN A 330 -29.64 2.27 -1.66
N ALA A 331 -29.92 0.97 -1.65
CA ALA A 331 -31.23 0.43 -2.01
C ALA A 331 -32.31 0.90 -1.02
N SER A 332 -32.05 0.82 0.29
CA SER A 332 -32.95 1.36 1.34
C SER A 332 -33.18 2.86 1.17
N THR A 333 -32.13 3.62 0.87
CA THR A 333 -32.22 5.08 0.65
C THR A 333 -33.02 5.41 -0.63
N PHE A 334 -32.85 4.62 -1.69
CA PHE A 334 -33.60 4.77 -2.94
C PHE A 334 -35.08 4.43 -2.76
N GLN A 335 -35.39 3.33 -2.07
CA GLN A 335 -36.76 2.95 -1.72
C GLN A 335 -37.43 4.06 -0.91
N ALA A 336 -36.75 4.56 0.13
CA ALA A 336 -37.24 5.69 0.93
C ALA A 336 -37.55 6.93 0.06
N ARG A 337 -36.64 7.31 -0.85
CA ARG A 337 -36.87 8.44 -1.77
C ARG A 337 -38.05 8.21 -2.71
N GLN A 338 -38.20 7.00 -3.25
CA GLN A 338 -39.28 6.67 -4.16
C GLN A 338 -40.64 6.72 -3.44
N GLU A 339 -40.72 6.19 -2.23
CA GLU A 339 -41.92 6.23 -1.40
C GLU A 339 -42.28 7.66 -1.00
N ILE A 340 -41.29 8.47 -0.59
CA ILE A 340 -41.49 9.91 -0.33
C ILE A 340 -42.04 10.59 -1.58
N SER A 341 -41.43 10.38 -2.75
CA SER A 341 -41.85 11.00 -4.01
C SER A 341 -43.27 10.62 -4.42
N LEU A 342 -43.62 9.32 -4.34
CA LEU A 342 -44.98 8.85 -4.63
C LEU A 342 -46.00 9.45 -3.66
N ALA A 343 -45.68 9.48 -2.35
CA ALA A 343 -46.51 10.09 -1.33
C ALA A 343 -46.72 11.59 -1.56
N THR A 344 -45.66 12.34 -1.86
CA THR A 344 -45.75 13.78 -2.17
C THR A 344 -46.58 14.01 -3.43
N THR A 345 -46.38 13.21 -4.48
CA THR A 345 -47.14 13.33 -5.74
C THR A 345 -48.63 13.02 -5.53
N ALA A 346 -48.95 11.99 -4.76
CA ALA A 346 -50.33 11.65 -4.41
C ALA A 346 -51.01 12.76 -3.59
N MET A 347 -50.30 13.36 -2.62
CA MET A 347 -50.81 14.50 -1.85
C MET A 347 -51.02 15.75 -2.74
N LEU A 348 -50.08 16.07 -3.62
CA LEU A 348 -50.23 17.18 -4.57
C LEU A 348 -51.39 16.95 -5.55
N ALA A 349 -51.56 15.72 -6.05
CA ALA A 349 -52.67 15.37 -6.94
C ALA A 349 -54.03 15.48 -6.24
N LEU A 350 -54.14 15.00 -4.99
CA LEU A 350 -55.35 15.15 -4.17
C LEU A 350 -55.64 16.62 -3.85
N GLY A 351 -54.62 17.41 -3.54
CA GLY A 351 -54.71 18.86 -3.34
C GLY A 351 -55.13 19.63 -4.59
N ALA A 352 -54.64 19.23 -5.76
CA ALA A 352 -55.06 19.81 -7.04
C ALA A 352 -56.51 19.44 -7.38
N LEU A 353 -56.91 18.18 -7.11
CA LEU A 353 -58.29 17.70 -7.32
C LEU A 353 -59.31 18.43 -6.42
N THR A 354 -58.97 18.70 -5.16
CA THR A 354 -59.82 19.50 -4.27
C THR A 354 -59.94 20.94 -4.74
N LEU A 355 -58.83 21.56 -5.18
CA LEU A 355 -58.84 22.92 -5.75
C LEU A 355 -59.69 23.02 -7.01
N VAL A 356 -59.48 22.11 -7.96
CA VAL A 356 -60.22 22.06 -9.23
C VAL A 356 -61.70 21.74 -8.97
N GLY A 357 -62.00 20.79 -8.08
CA GLY A 357 -63.37 20.45 -7.68
C GLY A 357 -64.10 21.62 -7.02
N SER A 358 -63.41 22.35 -6.15
CA SER A 358 -63.95 23.56 -5.50
C SER A 358 -64.21 24.68 -6.52
N ALA A 359 -63.27 24.91 -7.44
CA ALA A 359 -63.42 25.90 -8.51
C ALA A 359 -64.57 25.55 -9.48
N LEU A 360 -64.68 24.27 -9.89
CA LEU A 360 -65.78 23.77 -10.72
C LEU A 360 -67.13 23.90 -10.01
N PHE A 361 -67.20 23.61 -8.71
CA PHE A 361 -68.42 23.75 -7.92
C PHE A 361 -68.87 25.22 -7.87
N VAL A 362 -67.95 26.14 -7.57
CA VAL A 362 -68.25 27.59 -7.59
C VAL A 362 -68.71 28.03 -8.98
N TRP A 363 -68.05 27.57 -10.05
CA TRP A 363 -68.38 27.97 -11.42
C TRP A 363 -69.73 27.43 -11.91
N LEU A 364 -69.98 26.12 -11.79
CA LEU A 364 -71.21 25.48 -12.28
C LEU A 364 -72.42 25.75 -11.40
N TYR A 365 -72.26 25.74 -10.07
CA TYR A 365 -73.37 25.82 -9.14
C TYR A 365 -73.67 27.26 -8.73
N VAL A 366 -72.68 27.98 -8.18
CA VAL A 366 -72.86 29.36 -7.73
C VAL A 366 -73.01 30.31 -8.92
N GLY A 367 -72.08 30.24 -9.89
CA GLY A 367 -72.04 31.11 -11.07
C GLY A 367 -73.23 30.94 -12.01
N ARG A 368 -73.67 29.70 -12.25
CA ARG A 368 -74.67 29.39 -13.29
C ARG A 368 -76.09 29.23 -12.75
N ASN A 369 -76.28 28.74 -11.53
CA ASN A 369 -77.60 28.44 -10.97
C ASN A 369 -78.08 29.52 -9.99
N ILE A 370 -77.22 30.01 -9.08
CA ILE A 370 -77.59 31.04 -8.10
C ILE A 370 -77.50 32.44 -8.72
N LEU A 371 -76.35 32.79 -9.32
CA LEU A 371 -76.12 34.13 -9.89
C LEU A 371 -77.02 34.47 -11.08
N ARG A 372 -77.53 33.48 -11.84
CA ARG A 372 -78.50 33.72 -12.92
C ARG A 372 -79.88 34.06 -12.35
N ARG A 373 -80.33 33.34 -11.33
CA ARG A 373 -81.64 33.55 -10.69
C ARG A 373 -81.70 34.86 -9.92
N ILE A 374 -80.61 35.25 -9.28
CA ILE A 374 -80.49 36.56 -8.63
C ILE A 374 -80.51 37.68 -9.69
N ARG A 375 -79.86 37.52 -10.85
CA ARG A 375 -79.94 38.49 -11.96
C ARG A 375 -81.34 38.61 -12.56
N GLU A 376 -82.10 37.51 -12.63
CA GLU A 376 -83.51 37.53 -13.06
C GLU A 376 -84.40 38.26 -12.04
N LEU A 377 -84.19 38.05 -10.73
CA LEU A 377 -84.82 38.80 -9.66
C LEU A 377 -84.45 40.29 -9.68
N GLN A 378 -83.17 40.61 -9.93
CA GLN A 378 -82.67 41.98 -10.05
C GLN A 378 -83.34 42.71 -11.22
N ARG A 379 -83.49 42.07 -12.39
CA ARG A 379 -84.21 42.65 -13.53
C ARG A 379 -85.69 42.88 -13.23
N ALA A 380 -86.36 41.93 -12.58
CA ALA A 380 -87.76 42.10 -12.17
C ALA A 380 -87.95 43.24 -11.16
N MET A 381 -87.01 43.39 -10.21
CA MET A 381 -86.97 44.52 -9.27
C MET A 381 -86.71 45.86 -9.97
N GLN A 382 -85.81 45.91 -10.95
CA GLN A 382 -85.52 47.14 -11.72
C GLN A 382 -86.71 47.59 -12.58
N LEU A 383 -87.48 46.65 -13.14
CA LEU A 383 -88.70 46.94 -13.88
C LEU A 383 -89.80 47.47 -12.94
N LEU A 384 -89.99 46.83 -11.78
CA LEU A 384 -90.93 47.31 -10.75
C LEU A 384 -90.55 48.70 -10.19
N SER A 385 -89.25 48.97 -9.96
CA SER A 385 -88.79 50.27 -9.44
C SER A 385 -88.87 51.39 -10.47
N ALA A 386 -88.88 51.05 -11.78
CA ALA A 386 -89.03 52.01 -12.87
C ALA A 386 -90.50 52.43 -13.12
N GLY A 387 -91.45 51.89 -12.35
CA GLY A 387 -92.87 52.24 -12.42
C GLY A 387 -93.68 51.40 -13.40
N ASP A 388 -93.11 50.31 -13.94
CA ASP A 388 -93.81 49.36 -14.80
C ASP A 388 -94.54 48.33 -13.93
N LEU A 389 -95.86 48.50 -13.78
CA LEU A 389 -96.72 47.64 -12.96
C LEU A 389 -97.46 46.56 -13.77
N ASP A 390 -97.29 46.53 -15.10
CA ASP A 390 -97.96 45.59 -15.99
C ASP A 390 -97.12 44.35 -16.31
N THR A 391 -95.88 44.28 -15.79
CA THR A 391 -94.98 43.16 -16.07
C THR A 391 -95.36 41.91 -15.26
N GLU A 392 -95.69 40.81 -15.94
CA GLU A 392 -96.12 39.55 -15.30
C GLU A 392 -94.94 38.79 -14.65
N ILE A 393 -94.92 38.72 -13.31
CA ILE A 393 -93.93 37.93 -12.56
C ILE A 393 -94.36 36.46 -12.57
N VAL A 394 -93.75 35.64 -13.42
CA VAL A 394 -94.02 34.20 -13.52
C VAL A 394 -93.70 33.48 -12.19
N ARG A 395 -94.71 32.80 -11.61
CA ARG A 395 -94.56 31.97 -10.39
C ARG A 395 -93.44 30.94 -10.54
N SER A 396 -92.50 30.93 -9.60
CA SER A 396 -91.44 29.92 -9.55
C SER A 396 -92.04 28.56 -9.21
N ARG A 397 -91.62 27.50 -9.91
CA ARG A 397 -92.00 26.09 -9.64
C ARG A 397 -91.14 25.41 -8.56
N GLN A 398 -90.21 26.14 -7.92
CA GLN A 398 -89.25 25.59 -6.94
C GLN A 398 -89.38 26.28 -5.58
N ASN A 399 -89.41 25.47 -4.52
CA ASN A 399 -89.55 25.87 -3.11
C ASN A 399 -88.17 26.03 -2.43
N ASP A 400 -87.34 26.94 -2.94
CA ASP A 400 -86.05 27.31 -2.31
C ASP A 400 -86.07 28.77 -1.81
N GLU A 401 -85.04 29.20 -1.10
CA GLU A 401 -84.93 30.54 -0.50
C GLU A 401 -85.02 31.66 -1.55
N ILE A 402 -84.65 31.38 -2.81
CA ILE A 402 -84.73 32.30 -3.94
C ILE A 402 -86.15 32.31 -4.56
N GLY A 403 -86.86 31.18 -4.54
CA GLY A 403 -88.28 31.07 -4.87
C GLY A 403 -89.18 31.82 -3.90
N ALA A 404 -88.89 31.76 -2.60
CA ALA A 404 -89.60 32.52 -1.56
C ALA A 404 -89.46 34.05 -1.75
N MET A 405 -88.28 34.55 -2.14
CA MET A 405 -88.08 35.96 -2.49
C MET A 405 -88.91 36.39 -3.72
N LYS A 406 -89.11 35.49 -4.69
CA LYS A 406 -89.92 35.74 -5.89
C LYS A 406 -91.41 35.88 -5.55
N GLU A 407 -91.86 35.18 -4.51
CA GLU A 407 -93.21 35.26 -3.94
C GLU A 407 -93.40 36.50 -3.06
N THR A 408 -92.33 36.96 -2.38
CA THR A 408 -92.32 38.27 -1.69
C THR A 408 -92.38 39.45 -2.68
N LEU A 409 -91.86 39.29 -3.90
CA LEU A 409 -91.92 40.29 -4.98
C LEU A 409 -93.36 40.56 -5.48
N THR A 410 -94.25 39.57 -5.43
CA THR A 410 -95.69 39.74 -5.68
C THR A 410 -96.39 40.53 -4.56
N VAL A 411 -95.99 40.33 -3.29
CA VAL A 411 -96.48 41.12 -2.15
C VAL A 411 -95.94 42.55 -2.18
N PHE A 412 -94.72 42.74 -2.71
CA PHE A 412 -94.10 44.06 -2.91
C PHE A 412 -94.79 44.87 -4.02
N ARG A 413 -95.24 44.23 -5.12
CA ARG A 413 -96.10 44.86 -6.15
C ARG A 413 -97.39 45.40 -5.54
N ASP A 414 -98.02 44.62 -4.67
CA ASP A 414 -99.29 44.98 -4.04
C ASP A 414 -99.09 46.01 -2.89
N SER A 415 -97.92 46.04 -2.24
CA SER A 415 -97.56 47.02 -1.19
C SER A 415 -97.06 48.37 -1.74
N MET A 416 -96.66 48.43 -3.02
CA MET A 416 -96.23 49.65 -3.73
C MET A 416 -97.40 50.60 -4.09
N ILE A 417 -98.64 50.12 -4.03
CA ILE A 417 -99.85 50.93 -4.23
C ILE A 417 -100.22 51.75 -2.99
N GLU A 418 -99.74 51.38 -1.79
CA GLU A 418 -100.17 51.99 -0.52
C GLU A 418 -99.05 52.72 0.27
N ALA A 419 -97.77 52.58 -0.13
CA ALA A 419 -96.64 53.19 0.59
C ALA A 419 -95.91 54.30 -0.20
N ARG A 420 -96.67 55.18 -0.88
CA ARG A 420 -96.13 56.38 -1.56
C ARG A 420 -96.38 57.66 -0.76
N ALA A 421 -96.12 57.63 0.53
CA ALA A 421 -95.92 58.82 1.34
C ALA A 421 -94.99 58.46 2.51
N LEU A 422 -93.79 59.07 2.52
CA LEU A 422 -92.78 59.06 3.59
C LEU A 422 -91.64 58.01 3.48
N ALA A 423 -90.67 58.25 2.58
CA ALA A 423 -89.23 58.08 2.85
C ALA A 423 -88.39 58.51 1.64
N SER A 424 -88.09 59.80 1.54
CA SER A 424 -86.94 60.27 0.75
C SER A 424 -86.20 61.31 1.57
N GLU A 425 -85.35 60.83 2.48
CA GLU A 425 -84.30 61.66 3.05
C GLU A 425 -83.11 60.84 3.57
N GLN A 426 -82.54 59.91 2.76
CA GLN A 426 -81.21 59.38 3.07
C GLN A 426 -80.39 58.70 1.94
N ASP A 427 -80.65 58.94 0.65
CA ASP A 427 -79.89 58.27 -0.43
C ASP A 427 -78.97 59.14 -1.28
N ARG A 428 -78.95 60.47 -1.10
CA ARG A 428 -77.99 61.34 -1.81
C ARG A 428 -76.60 61.35 -1.17
N ASP A 429 -76.49 61.05 0.11
CA ASP A 429 -75.20 60.89 0.80
C ASP A 429 -74.65 59.45 0.65
N ARG A 430 -75.51 58.44 0.49
CA ARG A 430 -75.14 57.03 0.26
C ARG A 430 -74.55 56.77 -1.11
N ILE A 431 -75.03 57.40 -2.19
CA ILE A 431 -74.48 57.19 -3.53
C ILE A 431 -73.08 57.84 -3.65
N ALA A 432 -72.90 59.05 -3.12
CA ALA A 432 -71.59 59.71 -3.08
C ALA A 432 -70.61 59.08 -2.06
N LYS A 433 -71.11 58.44 -0.99
CA LYS A 433 -70.31 57.58 -0.10
C LYS A 433 -70.00 56.22 -0.73
N ALA A 434 -70.91 55.62 -1.50
CA ALA A 434 -70.72 54.34 -2.18
C ALA A 434 -69.78 54.46 -3.39
N GLU A 435 -69.79 55.58 -4.13
CA GLU A 435 -68.82 55.85 -5.19
C GLU A 435 -67.42 56.12 -4.62
N ARG A 436 -67.33 56.90 -3.54
CA ARG A 436 -66.07 57.08 -2.80
C ARG A 436 -65.57 55.78 -2.19
N ALA A 437 -66.45 54.97 -1.59
CA ALA A 437 -66.13 53.65 -1.06
C ALA A 437 -65.68 52.69 -2.17
N ALA A 438 -66.32 52.70 -3.35
CA ALA A 438 -65.92 51.86 -4.47
C ALA A 438 -64.57 52.27 -5.08
N GLN A 439 -64.28 53.57 -5.21
CA GLN A 439 -62.97 54.05 -5.64
C GLN A 439 -61.89 53.77 -4.58
N MET A 440 -62.22 53.91 -3.29
CA MET A 440 -61.34 53.57 -2.18
C MET A 440 -61.05 52.06 -2.19
N GLU A 441 -62.05 51.20 -2.28
CA GLU A 441 -61.92 49.74 -2.36
C GLU A 441 -61.09 49.32 -3.57
N ALA A 442 -61.27 49.95 -4.73
CA ALA A 442 -60.46 49.68 -5.92
C ALA A 442 -58.98 50.09 -5.74
N LYS A 443 -58.70 51.24 -5.09
CA LYS A 443 -57.33 51.66 -4.76
C LYS A 443 -56.71 50.77 -3.68
N ILE A 444 -57.49 50.36 -2.69
CA ILE A 444 -57.09 49.41 -1.63
C ILE A 444 -56.75 48.06 -2.25
N ALA A 445 -57.59 47.52 -3.14
CA ALA A 445 -57.33 46.25 -3.82
C ALA A 445 -56.09 46.30 -4.74
N GLY A 446 -55.87 47.42 -5.44
CA GLY A 446 -54.66 47.63 -6.24
C GLY A 446 -53.38 47.73 -5.38
N PHE A 447 -53.46 48.43 -4.25
CA PHE A 447 -52.37 48.52 -3.27
C PHE A 447 -52.09 47.15 -2.62
N GLU A 448 -53.13 46.44 -2.16
CA GLU A 448 -53.06 45.08 -1.60
C GLU A 448 -52.37 44.12 -2.58
N SER A 449 -52.76 44.12 -3.85
CA SER A 449 -52.16 43.28 -4.89
C SER A 449 -50.67 43.59 -5.09
N THR A 450 -50.31 44.88 -5.18
CA THR A 450 -48.93 45.32 -5.41
C THR A 450 -48.03 44.97 -4.22
N VAL A 451 -48.50 45.22 -2.99
CA VAL A 451 -47.74 44.93 -1.78
C VAL A 451 -47.61 43.42 -1.56
N ARG A 452 -48.67 42.63 -1.78
CA ARG A 452 -48.57 41.17 -1.70
C ARG A 452 -47.59 40.61 -2.71
N SER A 453 -47.62 41.07 -3.96
CA SER A 453 -46.64 40.65 -4.97
C SER A 453 -45.21 41.03 -4.60
N ALA A 454 -44.98 42.23 -4.05
CA ALA A 454 -43.66 42.64 -3.58
C ALA A 454 -43.16 41.77 -2.40
N LEU A 455 -44.03 41.47 -1.44
CA LEU A 455 -43.70 40.59 -0.30
C LEU A 455 -43.48 39.14 -0.72
N ASP A 456 -44.24 38.63 -1.70
CA ASP A 456 -44.02 37.30 -2.29
C ASP A 456 -42.64 37.22 -2.98
N ASN A 457 -42.28 38.22 -3.77
CA ASN A 457 -40.96 38.30 -4.41
C ASN A 457 -39.83 38.41 -3.39
N LEU A 458 -40.04 39.15 -2.30
CA LEU A 458 -39.07 39.28 -1.21
C LEU A 458 -38.87 37.95 -0.48
N ALA A 459 -39.96 37.24 -0.15
CA ALA A 459 -39.91 35.92 0.47
C ALA A 459 -39.24 34.89 -0.44
N GLN A 460 -39.53 34.91 -1.75
CA GLN A 460 -38.85 34.05 -2.73
C GLN A 460 -37.34 34.34 -2.82
N SER A 461 -36.95 35.62 -2.80
CA SER A 461 -35.54 36.03 -2.83
C SER A 461 -34.81 35.60 -1.56
N ALA A 462 -35.43 35.76 -0.39
CA ALA A 462 -34.90 35.30 0.89
C ALA A 462 -34.71 33.77 0.92
N ASN A 463 -35.70 33.00 0.43
CA ASN A 463 -35.58 31.54 0.33
C ASN A 463 -34.47 31.11 -0.63
N SER A 464 -34.30 31.82 -1.76
CA SER A 464 -33.22 31.53 -2.72
C SER A 464 -31.84 31.82 -2.12
N MET A 465 -31.72 32.91 -1.37
CA MET A 465 -30.51 33.29 -0.65
C MET A 465 -30.18 32.27 0.44
N GLN A 466 -31.17 31.82 1.20
CA GLN A 466 -31.04 30.75 2.20
C GLN A 466 -30.52 29.45 1.56
N SER A 467 -31.12 29.02 0.44
CA SER A 467 -30.68 27.80 -0.28
C SER A 467 -29.26 27.92 -0.81
N THR A 468 -28.89 29.09 -1.33
CA THR A 468 -27.54 29.35 -1.85
C THR A 468 -26.51 29.32 -0.73
N ALA A 469 -26.80 29.98 0.40
CA ALA A 469 -25.95 30.02 1.56
C ALA A 469 -25.80 28.64 2.21
N GLN A 470 -26.87 27.84 2.30
CA GLN A 470 -26.79 26.45 2.75
C GLN A 470 -25.86 25.61 1.86
N SER A 471 -25.97 25.77 0.54
CA SER A 471 -25.10 25.07 -0.42
C SER A 471 -23.64 25.52 -0.30
N MET A 472 -23.40 26.81 -0.06
CA MET A 472 -22.07 27.36 0.17
C MET A 472 -21.45 26.82 1.46
N SER A 473 -22.21 26.73 2.55
CA SER A 473 -21.78 26.11 3.81
C SER A 473 -21.41 24.64 3.60
N THR A 474 -22.26 23.85 2.92
CA THR A 474 -21.94 22.44 2.62
C THR A 474 -20.69 22.30 1.75
N THR A 475 -20.50 23.18 0.77
CA THR A 475 -19.30 23.19 -0.08
C THR A 475 -18.05 23.53 0.73
N ALA A 476 -18.13 24.51 1.64
CA ALA A 476 -17.04 24.86 2.55
C ALA A 476 -16.67 23.69 3.47
N ASP A 477 -17.65 22.98 4.03
CA ASP A 477 -17.42 21.80 4.88
C ASP A 477 -16.74 20.66 4.08
N GLN A 478 -17.18 20.42 2.85
CA GLN A 478 -16.56 19.44 1.95
C GLN A 478 -15.12 19.82 1.60
N SER A 479 -14.86 21.10 1.29
CA SER A 479 -13.51 21.60 1.02
C SER A 479 -12.60 21.42 2.24
N ASN A 480 -13.09 21.67 3.45
CA ASN A 480 -12.33 21.44 4.69
C ASN A 480 -12.01 19.95 4.91
N ALA A 481 -12.95 19.05 4.62
CA ALA A 481 -12.69 17.61 4.68
C ALA A 481 -11.61 17.18 3.66
N LEU A 482 -11.64 17.73 2.45
CA LEU A 482 -10.64 17.46 1.42
C LEU A 482 -9.27 18.02 1.79
N VAL A 483 -9.20 19.24 2.33
CA VAL A 483 -7.98 19.88 2.86
C VAL A 483 -7.32 18.98 3.89
N ASN A 484 -8.08 18.41 4.84
CA ASN A 484 -7.53 17.50 5.84
C ASN A 484 -6.95 16.23 5.20
N ALA A 485 -7.64 15.65 4.22
CA ALA A 485 -7.13 14.48 3.50
C ALA A 485 -5.83 14.79 2.74
N VAL A 486 -5.75 15.95 2.07
CA VAL A 486 -4.54 16.39 1.36
C VAL A 486 -3.40 16.68 2.34
N ALA A 487 -3.69 17.29 3.49
CA ALA A 487 -2.69 17.55 4.54
C ALA A 487 -2.07 16.24 5.06
N SER A 488 -2.89 15.23 5.37
CA SER A 488 -2.39 13.91 5.77
C SER A 488 -1.56 13.24 4.68
N ALA A 489 -1.99 13.31 3.41
CA ALA A 489 -1.22 12.75 2.29
C ALA A 489 0.12 13.49 2.08
N ALA A 490 0.17 14.80 2.31
CA ALA A 490 1.40 15.58 2.25
C ALA A 490 2.36 15.24 3.40
N GLU A 491 1.86 15.03 4.62
CA GLU A 491 2.67 14.54 5.75
C GLU A 491 3.27 13.16 5.47
N GLU A 492 2.45 12.22 4.96
CA GLU A 492 2.92 10.89 4.57
C GLU A 492 3.99 10.97 3.47
N THR A 493 3.77 11.82 2.46
CA THR A 493 4.74 12.06 1.39
C THR A 493 6.05 12.62 1.94
N SER A 494 5.99 13.53 2.91
CA SER A 494 7.18 14.09 3.57
C SER A 494 8.01 13.02 4.28
N VAL A 495 7.34 12.11 5.01
CA VAL A 495 8.00 10.96 5.66
C VAL A 495 8.64 10.03 4.61
N ASN A 496 7.96 9.78 3.50
CA ASN A 496 8.50 8.97 2.41
C ASN A 496 9.73 9.62 1.79
N VAL A 497 9.67 10.92 1.48
CA VAL A 497 10.80 11.70 0.94
C VAL A 497 12.00 11.67 1.90
N GLN A 498 11.78 11.81 3.21
CA GLN A 498 12.84 11.71 4.22
C GLN A 498 13.47 10.32 4.23
N THR A 499 12.67 9.27 4.12
CA THR A 499 13.13 7.87 4.07
C THR A 499 14.01 7.62 2.84
N VAL A 500 13.58 8.09 1.66
CA VAL A 500 14.38 7.97 0.43
C VAL A 500 15.65 8.81 0.54
N SER A 501 15.61 9.99 1.18
CA SER A 501 16.81 10.80 1.44
C SER A 501 17.85 10.03 2.24
N SER A 502 17.45 9.44 3.37
CA SER A 502 18.35 8.61 4.19
C SER A 502 18.91 7.41 3.43
N GLY A 503 18.08 6.73 2.62
CA GLY A 503 18.54 5.65 1.74
C GLY A 503 19.56 6.11 0.69
N THR A 504 19.37 7.31 0.14
CA THR A 504 20.27 7.91 -0.85
C THR A 504 21.61 8.32 -0.24
N GLU A 505 21.61 8.84 0.99
CA GLU A 505 22.83 9.11 1.76
C GLU A 505 23.61 7.82 2.03
N GLN A 506 22.92 6.75 2.42
CA GLN A 506 23.53 5.44 2.62
C GLN A 506 24.14 4.90 1.33
N LEU A 507 23.42 4.98 0.20
CA LEU A 507 23.93 4.60 -1.11
C LEU A 507 25.17 5.41 -1.50
N SER A 508 25.17 6.72 -1.24
CA SER A 508 26.34 7.58 -1.52
C SER A 508 27.56 7.14 -0.72
N SER A 509 27.38 6.78 0.56
CA SER A 509 28.45 6.25 1.41
C SER A 509 28.98 4.92 0.87
N SER A 510 28.08 3.98 0.52
CA SER A 510 28.45 2.69 -0.06
C SER A 510 29.20 2.82 -1.40
N ILE A 511 28.78 3.74 -2.27
CA ILE A 511 29.47 4.01 -3.55
C ILE A 511 30.88 4.57 -3.29
N GLU A 512 31.05 5.45 -2.30
CA GLU A 512 32.37 5.98 -1.96
C GLU A 512 33.30 4.88 -1.41
N GLU A 513 32.78 3.97 -0.60
CA GLU A 513 33.52 2.81 -0.10
C GLU A 513 33.89 1.83 -1.22
N ILE A 514 32.95 1.49 -2.10
CA ILE A 514 33.20 0.64 -3.28
C ILE A 514 34.27 1.29 -4.16
N SER A 515 34.19 2.60 -4.39
CA SER A 515 35.19 3.35 -5.17
C SER A 515 36.60 3.20 -4.57
N LYS A 516 36.74 3.36 -3.24
CA LYS A 516 38.02 3.16 -2.53
C LYS A 516 38.52 1.71 -2.66
N GLN A 517 37.63 0.73 -2.55
CA GLN A 517 37.98 -0.68 -2.69
C GLN A 517 38.45 -1.01 -4.12
N VAL A 518 37.79 -0.48 -5.15
CA VAL A 518 38.16 -0.67 -6.56
C VAL A 518 39.54 -0.08 -6.85
N VAL A 519 39.83 1.13 -6.36
CA VAL A 519 41.17 1.75 -6.50
C VAL A 519 42.24 0.89 -5.82
N THR A 520 41.93 0.35 -4.64
CA THR A 520 42.84 -0.53 -3.90
C THR A 520 43.08 -1.85 -4.64
N SER A 521 42.03 -2.48 -5.17
CA SER A 521 42.14 -3.70 -5.99
C SER A 521 42.98 -3.47 -7.24
N ALA A 522 42.82 -2.32 -7.92
CA ALA A 522 43.64 -1.98 -9.08
C ALA A 522 45.12 -1.77 -8.72
N ALA A 523 45.42 -1.27 -7.52
CA ALA A 523 46.79 -1.15 -7.03
C ALA A 523 47.40 -2.53 -6.70
N ILE A 524 46.62 -3.42 -6.07
CA ILE A 524 47.05 -4.79 -5.77
C ILE A 524 47.30 -5.58 -7.06
N ALA A 525 46.41 -5.49 -8.05
CA ALA A 525 46.58 -6.16 -9.33
C ALA A 525 47.86 -5.71 -10.04
N ARG A 526 48.12 -4.38 -10.11
CA ARG A 526 49.38 -3.85 -10.67
C ARG A 526 50.61 -4.37 -9.95
N LYS A 527 50.61 -4.35 -8.61
CA LYS A 527 51.71 -4.90 -7.81
C LYS A 527 51.93 -6.39 -8.10
N ALA A 528 50.86 -7.17 -8.26
CA ALA A 528 50.96 -8.59 -8.55
C ALA A 528 51.50 -8.86 -9.97
N VAL A 529 51.19 -8.00 -10.96
CA VAL A 529 51.84 -8.06 -12.29
C VAL A 529 53.34 -7.81 -12.18
N ASP A 530 53.76 -6.80 -11.42
CA ASP A 530 55.18 -6.49 -11.22
C ASP A 530 55.92 -7.65 -10.53
N GLU A 531 55.33 -8.24 -9.49
CA GLU A 531 55.90 -9.41 -8.79
C GLU A 531 55.96 -10.65 -9.68
N ALA A 532 54.95 -10.90 -10.52
CA ALA A 532 54.96 -11.97 -11.50
C ALA A 532 56.08 -11.76 -12.53
N GLY A 533 56.28 -10.53 -13.01
CA GLY A 533 57.36 -10.19 -13.93
C GLY A 533 58.77 -10.36 -13.33
N ALA A 534 58.95 -9.98 -12.06
CA ALA A 534 60.21 -10.21 -11.35
C ALA A 534 60.50 -11.72 -11.14
N THR A 535 59.45 -12.49 -10.86
CA THR A 535 59.54 -13.95 -10.71
C THR A 535 59.89 -14.61 -12.05
N ASP A 536 59.25 -14.20 -13.14
CA ASP A 536 59.55 -14.66 -14.51
C ASP A 536 61.03 -14.46 -14.86
N ALA A 537 61.57 -13.25 -14.61
CA ALA A 537 62.98 -12.94 -14.84
C ALA A 537 63.94 -13.82 -14.01
N THR A 538 63.59 -14.10 -12.75
CA THR A 538 64.39 -14.94 -11.87
C THR A 538 64.42 -16.39 -12.33
N VAL A 539 63.25 -16.93 -12.71
CA VAL A 539 63.12 -18.30 -13.20
C VAL A 539 63.78 -18.46 -14.58
N GLN A 540 63.73 -17.45 -15.44
CA GLN A 540 64.46 -17.45 -16.71
C GLN A 540 65.98 -17.48 -16.50
N SER A 541 66.51 -16.73 -15.53
CA SER A 541 67.94 -16.79 -15.15
C SER A 541 68.35 -18.17 -14.63
N LEU A 542 67.46 -18.86 -13.91
CA LEU A 542 67.68 -20.24 -13.47
C LEU A 542 67.72 -21.20 -14.67
N ALA A 543 66.84 -21.02 -15.66
CA ALA A 543 66.82 -21.81 -16.89
C ALA A 543 68.15 -21.67 -17.66
N ASP A 544 68.63 -20.42 -17.81
CA ASP A 544 69.89 -20.11 -18.46
C ASP A 544 71.08 -20.72 -17.70
N SER A 545 71.06 -20.67 -16.37
CA SER A 545 72.09 -21.27 -15.52
C SER A 545 72.12 -22.80 -15.66
N ALA A 546 70.96 -23.45 -15.66
CA ALA A 546 70.84 -24.89 -15.91
C ALA A 546 71.37 -25.27 -17.32
N SER A 547 71.09 -24.45 -18.34
CA SER A 547 71.66 -24.63 -19.67
C SER A 547 73.19 -24.54 -19.69
N ARG A 548 73.78 -23.59 -18.96
CA ARG A 548 75.25 -23.47 -18.86
C ARG A 548 75.86 -24.67 -18.14
N ILE A 549 75.23 -25.14 -17.07
CA ILE A 549 75.68 -26.35 -16.36
C ILE A 549 75.62 -27.57 -17.28
N SER A 550 74.57 -27.72 -18.09
CA SER A 550 74.46 -28.80 -19.07
C SER A 550 75.65 -28.84 -20.03
N VAL A 551 76.11 -27.70 -20.54
CA VAL A 551 77.30 -27.60 -21.42
C VAL A 551 78.58 -28.05 -20.68
N VAL A 552 78.73 -27.68 -19.41
CA VAL A 552 79.89 -28.08 -18.60
C VAL A 552 79.87 -29.58 -18.31
N VAL A 553 78.71 -30.16 -18.01
CA VAL A 553 78.53 -31.59 -17.76
C VAL A 553 78.88 -32.41 -19.01
N ASP A 554 78.44 -31.97 -20.19
CA ASP A 554 78.78 -32.61 -21.47
C ASP A 554 80.31 -32.55 -21.76
N LEU A 555 80.98 -31.44 -21.39
CA LEU A 555 82.44 -31.34 -21.48
C LEU A 555 83.15 -32.32 -20.53
N ILE A 556 82.70 -32.42 -19.28
CA ILE A 556 83.27 -33.36 -18.31
C ILE A 556 83.06 -34.81 -18.78
N GLN A 557 81.88 -35.13 -19.34
CA GLN A 557 81.61 -36.45 -19.93
C GLN A 557 82.59 -36.78 -21.06
N THR A 558 82.90 -35.79 -21.90
CA THR A 558 83.89 -35.92 -22.97
C THR A 558 85.29 -36.15 -22.42
N ILE A 559 85.70 -35.38 -21.40
CA ILE A 559 87.02 -35.53 -20.74
C ILE A 559 87.13 -36.90 -20.07
N ALA A 560 86.10 -37.36 -19.35
CA ALA A 560 86.08 -38.66 -18.71
C ALA A 560 86.21 -39.79 -19.74
N SER A 561 85.51 -39.67 -20.88
CA SER A 561 85.60 -40.63 -21.99
C SER A 561 87.00 -40.66 -22.63
N GLN A 562 87.61 -39.50 -22.86
CA GLN A 562 88.99 -39.41 -23.37
C GLN A 562 90.01 -39.97 -22.36
N THR A 563 89.85 -39.66 -21.08
CA THR A 563 90.71 -40.15 -20.00
C THR A 563 90.64 -41.66 -19.88
N ASN A 564 89.43 -42.23 -20.00
CA ASN A 564 89.22 -43.67 -20.03
C ASN A 564 89.93 -44.34 -21.24
N LEU A 565 89.87 -43.73 -22.42
CA LEU A 565 90.60 -44.22 -23.61
C LEU A 565 92.12 -44.11 -23.47
N LEU A 566 92.63 -43.00 -22.91
CA LEU A 566 94.05 -42.82 -22.64
C LEU A 566 94.57 -43.83 -21.62
N ALA A 567 93.83 -44.04 -20.53
CA ALA A 567 94.15 -45.01 -19.50
C ALA A 567 94.10 -46.45 -20.04
N LEU A 568 93.15 -46.74 -20.94
CA LEU A 568 93.10 -48.02 -21.64
C LEU A 568 94.35 -48.25 -22.51
N ASN A 569 94.74 -47.26 -23.32
CA ASN A 569 95.96 -47.34 -24.15
C ASN A 569 97.21 -47.53 -23.28
N ALA A 570 97.31 -46.80 -22.16
CA ALA A 570 98.39 -46.96 -21.19
C ALA A 570 98.40 -48.36 -20.55
N THR A 571 97.23 -48.92 -20.23
CA THR A 571 97.10 -50.29 -19.69
C THR A 571 97.60 -51.33 -20.71
N ILE A 572 97.27 -51.14 -21.99
CA ILE A 572 97.72 -52.00 -23.10
C ILE A 572 99.25 -51.95 -23.24
N GLU A 573 99.84 -50.76 -23.25
CA GLU A 573 101.29 -50.61 -23.41
C GLU A 573 102.06 -51.10 -22.16
N ALA A 574 101.51 -50.89 -20.96
CA ALA A 574 102.05 -51.44 -19.72
C ALA A 574 102.01 -52.98 -19.70
N ALA A 575 100.95 -53.60 -20.23
CA ALA A 575 100.88 -55.05 -20.41
C ALA A 575 101.91 -55.55 -21.44
N ARG A 576 102.20 -54.76 -22.47
CA ARG A 576 103.20 -55.04 -23.51
C ARG A 576 104.64 -55.02 -22.98
N ALA A 577 104.92 -54.18 -21.98
CA ALA A 577 106.21 -54.10 -21.29
C ALA A 577 106.47 -55.26 -20.29
N GLY A 578 105.50 -56.16 -20.07
CA GLY A 578 105.65 -57.35 -19.21
C GLY A 578 105.88 -57.01 -17.74
N GLU A 579 106.81 -57.72 -17.07
CA GLU A 579 107.13 -57.54 -15.64
C GLU A 579 107.58 -56.10 -15.29
N ALA A 580 108.25 -55.40 -16.22
CA ALA A 580 108.71 -54.03 -16.00
C ALA A 580 107.57 -52.99 -16.00
N GLY A 581 106.41 -53.32 -16.59
CA GLY A 581 105.24 -52.44 -16.70
C GLY A 581 104.20 -52.60 -15.59
N ARG A 582 104.38 -53.54 -14.64
CA ARG A 582 103.36 -53.90 -13.64
C ARG A 582 102.86 -52.72 -12.80
N GLY A 583 103.77 -51.85 -12.34
CA GLY A 583 103.41 -50.65 -11.57
C GLY A 583 102.60 -49.64 -12.38
N PHE A 584 102.96 -49.44 -13.66
CA PHE A 584 102.22 -48.57 -14.58
C PHE A 584 100.83 -49.15 -14.94
N ALA A 585 100.71 -50.47 -15.07
CA ALA A 585 99.44 -51.13 -15.36
C ALA A 585 98.41 -50.93 -14.23
N VAL A 586 98.84 -50.97 -12.96
CA VAL A 586 97.96 -50.73 -11.80
C VAL A 586 97.44 -49.30 -11.81
N VAL A 587 98.32 -48.31 -11.98
CA VAL A 587 97.93 -46.89 -12.04
C VAL A 587 97.00 -46.64 -13.24
N ALA A 588 97.30 -47.20 -14.41
CA ALA A 588 96.45 -47.05 -15.59
C ALA A 588 95.05 -47.67 -15.39
N SER A 589 94.96 -48.83 -14.71
CA SER A 589 93.67 -49.44 -14.36
C SER A 589 92.89 -48.61 -13.34
N GLU A 590 93.56 -47.99 -12.36
CA GLU A 590 92.92 -47.12 -11.38
C GLU A 590 92.37 -45.85 -12.03
N VAL A 591 93.15 -45.20 -12.91
CA VAL A 591 92.72 -44.03 -13.69
C VAL A 591 91.54 -44.39 -14.60
N LYS A 592 91.56 -45.57 -15.22
CA LYS A 592 90.45 -46.08 -16.04
C LYS A 592 89.17 -46.26 -15.21
N SER A 593 89.29 -46.85 -14.02
CA SER A 593 88.16 -47.03 -13.08
C SER A 593 87.58 -45.68 -12.67
N LEU A 594 88.43 -44.73 -12.26
CA LEU A 594 88.02 -43.39 -11.85
C LEU A 594 87.35 -42.62 -13.00
N ALA A 595 87.87 -42.74 -14.23
CA ALA A 595 87.25 -42.16 -15.42
C ALA A 595 85.87 -42.75 -15.71
N SER A 596 85.68 -44.07 -15.53
CA SER A 596 84.38 -44.71 -15.68
C SER A 596 83.38 -44.30 -14.59
N GLN A 597 83.83 -44.14 -13.34
CA GLN A 597 83.00 -43.62 -12.25
C GLN A 597 82.60 -42.17 -12.51
N THR A 598 83.55 -41.35 -12.97
CA THR A 598 83.29 -39.95 -13.35
C THR A 598 82.23 -39.89 -14.44
N ALA A 599 82.35 -40.68 -15.52
CA ALA A 599 81.39 -40.71 -16.62
C ALA A 599 79.97 -41.14 -16.17
N LYS A 600 79.87 -42.06 -15.21
CA LYS A 600 78.58 -42.47 -14.64
C LYS A 600 77.96 -41.35 -13.80
N ALA A 601 78.75 -40.70 -12.95
CA ALA A 601 78.29 -39.59 -12.13
C ALA A 601 77.84 -38.39 -12.98
N THR A 602 78.53 -38.08 -14.08
CA THR A 602 78.11 -37.03 -15.01
C THR A 602 76.81 -37.38 -15.74
N GLU A 603 76.53 -38.64 -16.06
CA GLU A 603 75.25 -39.05 -16.65
C GLU A 603 74.09 -38.86 -15.66
N GLU A 604 74.28 -39.20 -14.38
CA GLU A 604 73.29 -38.95 -13.33
C GLU A 604 73.03 -37.44 -13.16
N ILE A 605 74.09 -36.61 -13.13
CA ILE A 605 73.96 -35.14 -13.07
C ILE A 605 73.21 -34.61 -14.31
N ARG A 606 73.50 -35.15 -15.51
CA ARG A 606 72.85 -34.76 -16.76
C ARG A 606 71.33 -34.98 -16.70
N SER A 607 70.91 -36.15 -16.20
CA SER A 607 69.49 -36.45 -15.97
C SER A 607 68.85 -35.45 -14.99
N GLN A 608 69.55 -35.08 -13.92
CA GLN A 608 69.06 -34.12 -12.94
C GLN A 608 68.90 -32.71 -13.52
N ILE A 609 69.84 -32.26 -14.35
CA ILE A 609 69.78 -30.97 -15.05
C ILE A 609 68.64 -30.94 -16.07
N ALA A 610 68.43 -32.02 -16.82
CA ALA A 610 67.30 -32.13 -17.75
C ALA A 610 65.95 -32.04 -17.01
N SER A 611 65.82 -32.72 -15.86
CA SER A 611 64.64 -32.60 -15.00
C SER A 611 64.44 -31.16 -14.50
N MET A 612 65.52 -30.49 -14.07
CA MET A 612 65.49 -29.10 -13.61
C MET A 612 65.00 -28.16 -14.72
N GLN A 613 65.57 -28.27 -15.92
CA GLN A 613 65.16 -27.48 -17.09
C GLN A 613 63.68 -27.68 -17.44
N SER A 614 63.18 -28.92 -17.38
CA SER A 614 61.77 -29.21 -17.62
C SER A 614 60.87 -28.52 -16.59
N VAL A 615 61.18 -28.61 -15.30
CA VAL A 615 60.41 -27.96 -14.23
C VAL A 615 60.46 -26.45 -14.36
N THR A 616 61.63 -25.87 -14.64
CA THR A 616 61.78 -24.43 -14.84
C THR A 616 60.96 -23.93 -16.04
N THR A 617 60.94 -24.68 -17.14
CA THR A 617 60.13 -24.33 -18.32
C THR A 617 58.63 -24.36 -18.01
N SER A 618 58.16 -25.37 -17.28
CA SER A 618 56.77 -25.42 -16.81
C SER A 618 56.43 -24.27 -15.86
N ALA A 619 57.36 -23.89 -14.98
CA ALA A 619 57.18 -22.77 -14.07
C ALA A 619 57.05 -21.43 -14.79
N VAL A 620 57.89 -21.16 -15.80
CA VAL A 620 57.78 -19.97 -16.66
C VAL A 620 56.40 -19.90 -17.32
N GLY A 621 55.93 -20.99 -17.91
CA GLY A 621 54.60 -21.04 -18.53
C GLY A 621 53.45 -20.74 -17.54
N ALA A 622 53.55 -21.25 -16.32
CA ALA A 622 52.58 -20.98 -15.27
C ALA A 622 52.59 -19.51 -14.82
N ILE A 623 53.78 -18.92 -14.64
CA ILE A 623 53.94 -17.51 -14.24
C ILE A 623 53.39 -16.56 -15.31
N GLN A 624 53.67 -16.83 -16.59
CA GLN A 624 53.11 -16.05 -17.70
C GLN A 624 51.58 -16.18 -17.77
N GLY A 625 51.02 -17.36 -17.47
CA GLY A 625 49.58 -17.57 -17.34
C GLY A 625 48.98 -16.73 -16.22
N ILE A 626 49.60 -16.71 -15.04
CA ILE A 626 49.20 -15.88 -13.90
C ILE A 626 49.25 -14.40 -14.26
N GLY A 627 50.32 -13.93 -14.90
CA GLY A 627 50.46 -12.54 -15.34
C GLY A 627 49.33 -12.08 -16.27
N ARG A 628 48.90 -12.95 -17.20
CA ARG A 628 47.76 -12.67 -18.10
C ARG A 628 46.44 -12.52 -17.33
N ILE A 629 46.15 -13.47 -16.43
CA ILE A 629 44.91 -13.45 -15.62
C ILE A 629 44.87 -12.18 -14.75
N ILE A 630 45.99 -11.78 -14.14
CA ILE A 630 46.04 -10.54 -13.35
C ILE A 630 45.86 -9.30 -14.24
N GLY A 631 46.39 -9.31 -15.46
CA GLY A 631 46.13 -8.27 -16.46
C GLY A 631 44.63 -8.13 -16.77
N GLU A 632 43.94 -9.25 -17.01
CA GLU A 632 42.48 -9.27 -17.21
C GLU A 632 41.72 -8.72 -15.99
N ILE A 633 42.16 -9.05 -14.77
CA ILE A 633 41.59 -8.48 -13.53
C ILE A 633 41.75 -6.95 -13.49
N ASN A 634 42.89 -6.42 -13.90
CA ASN A 634 43.13 -4.97 -13.93
C ASN A 634 42.19 -4.25 -14.91
N ASP A 635 41.94 -4.85 -16.08
CA ASP A 635 41.02 -4.28 -17.09
C ASP A 635 39.56 -4.29 -16.60
N VAL A 636 39.14 -5.39 -15.98
CA VAL A 636 37.81 -5.49 -15.34
C VAL A 636 37.67 -4.45 -14.22
N THR A 637 38.68 -4.30 -13.39
CA THR A 637 38.68 -3.32 -12.28
C THR A 637 38.56 -1.88 -12.81
N THR A 638 39.20 -1.57 -13.93
CA THR A 638 39.09 -0.26 -14.60
C THR A 638 37.67 -0.01 -15.11
N THR A 639 37.03 -1.04 -15.68
CA THR A 639 35.63 -0.95 -16.15
C THR A 639 34.67 -0.75 -14.98
N ILE A 640 34.88 -1.47 -13.87
CA ILE A 640 34.10 -1.30 -12.63
C ILE A 640 34.27 0.12 -12.09
N ALA A 641 35.48 0.67 -12.09
CA ALA A 641 35.73 2.04 -11.61
C ALA A 641 34.89 3.08 -12.37
N ALA A 642 34.85 2.98 -13.71
CA ALA A 642 34.02 3.85 -14.54
C ALA A 642 32.52 3.71 -14.21
N ALA A 643 32.02 2.49 -14.05
CA ALA A 643 30.62 2.23 -13.69
C ALA A 643 30.26 2.81 -12.30
N VAL A 644 31.19 2.70 -11.34
CA VAL A 644 31.01 3.24 -9.97
C VAL A 644 30.99 4.77 -9.98
N GLU A 645 31.82 5.42 -10.80
CA GLU A 645 31.76 6.89 -10.99
C GLU A 645 30.42 7.35 -11.57
N GLU A 646 29.90 6.63 -12.57
CA GLU A 646 28.59 6.90 -13.18
C GLU A 646 27.45 6.73 -12.15
N GLN A 647 27.48 5.63 -11.38
CA GLN A 647 26.54 5.42 -10.27
C GLN A 647 26.60 6.56 -9.25
N GLY A 648 27.80 7.02 -8.88
CA GLY A 648 27.96 8.17 -7.98
C GLY A 648 27.43 9.48 -8.54
N ALA A 649 27.45 9.68 -9.87
CA ALA A 649 26.79 10.82 -10.50
C ALA A 649 25.26 10.70 -10.43
N ALA A 650 24.70 9.54 -10.77
CA ALA A 650 23.27 9.28 -10.72
C ALA A 650 22.69 9.41 -9.30
N THR A 651 23.36 8.87 -8.27
CA THR A 651 22.93 9.00 -6.87
C THR A 651 22.91 10.45 -6.40
N ARG A 652 23.89 11.27 -6.81
CA ARG A 652 23.88 12.72 -6.51
C ARG A 652 22.73 13.46 -7.20
N GLU A 653 22.32 13.02 -8.37
CA GLU A 653 21.16 13.58 -9.07
C GLU A 653 19.84 13.18 -8.38
N ILE A 654 19.72 11.92 -7.95
CA ILE A 654 18.59 11.44 -7.14
C ILE A 654 18.49 12.26 -5.86
N ALA A 655 19.60 12.48 -5.14
CA ALA A 655 19.62 13.29 -3.93
C ALA A 655 19.09 14.72 -4.16
N ARG A 656 19.50 15.36 -5.27
CA ARG A 656 18.96 16.68 -5.66
C ARG A 656 17.45 16.61 -5.94
N ASN A 657 16.99 15.62 -6.69
CA ASN A 657 15.55 15.47 -7.01
C ASN A 657 14.70 15.25 -5.75
N ILE A 658 15.22 14.53 -4.76
CA ILE A 658 14.56 14.32 -3.46
C ILE A 658 14.45 15.65 -2.69
N GLN A 659 15.50 16.47 -2.67
CA GLN A 659 15.45 17.80 -2.05
C GLN A 659 14.42 18.71 -2.72
N HIS A 660 14.32 18.66 -4.05
CA HIS A 660 13.28 19.37 -4.79
C HIS A 660 11.87 18.87 -4.44
N ALA A 661 11.67 17.55 -4.35
CA ALA A 661 10.40 16.95 -3.95
C ALA A 661 10.01 17.32 -2.50
N ALA A 662 10.98 17.36 -1.59
CA ALA A 662 10.78 17.83 -0.21
C ALA A 662 10.28 19.28 -0.17
N GLY A 663 10.92 20.16 -0.95
CA GLY A 663 10.50 21.55 -1.10
C GLY A 663 9.06 21.67 -1.64
N GLY A 664 8.73 20.93 -2.70
CA GLY A 664 7.38 20.92 -3.27
C GLY A 664 6.32 20.39 -2.30
N THR A 665 6.64 19.37 -1.50
CA THR A 665 5.73 18.84 -0.48
C THR A 665 5.48 19.84 0.64
N SER A 666 6.53 20.57 1.06
CA SER A 666 6.41 21.66 2.04
C SER A 666 5.56 22.82 1.52
N GLU A 667 5.71 23.19 0.25
CA GLU A 667 4.89 24.21 -0.40
C GLU A 667 3.41 23.81 -0.48
N VAL A 668 3.11 22.56 -0.84
CA VAL A 668 1.75 22.02 -0.81
C VAL A 668 1.16 22.12 0.59
N SER A 669 1.89 21.70 1.62
CA SER A 669 1.44 21.78 3.01
C SER A 669 1.10 23.23 3.41
N SER A 670 1.93 24.21 3.02
CA SER A 670 1.67 25.62 3.29
C SER A 670 0.43 26.14 2.55
N ASN A 671 0.29 25.81 1.27
CA ASN A 671 -0.86 26.24 0.45
C ASN A 671 -2.18 25.68 0.98
N ILE A 672 -2.19 24.45 1.50
CA ILE A 672 -3.39 23.83 2.08
C ILE A 672 -3.88 24.54 3.35
N VAL A 673 -2.99 25.12 4.16
CA VAL A 673 -3.38 25.98 5.29
C VAL A 673 -4.14 27.22 4.79
N GLY A 674 -3.69 27.81 3.68
CA GLY A 674 -4.37 28.93 3.03
C GLY A 674 -5.78 28.56 2.54
N VAL A 675 -5.91 27.41 1.87
CA VAL A 675 -7.21 26.90 1.38
C VAL A 675 -8.17 26.57 2.54
N SER A 676 -7.65 26.02 3.65
CA SER A 676 -8.44 25.77 4.87
C SER A 676 -9.02 27.07 5.43
N THR A 677 -8.18 28.10 5.54
CA THR A 677 -8.59 29.42 6.05
C THR A 677 -9.68 30.03 5.17
N ALA A 678 -9.47 30.04 3.84
CA ALA A 678 -10.46 30.56 2.90
C ALA A 678 -11.78 29.79 2.93
N SER A 679 -11.72 28.47 3.12
CA SER A 679 -12.92 27.63 3.26
C SER A 679 -13.68 27.93 4.55
N ALA A 680 -12.96 28.14 5.66
CA ALA A 680 -13.55 28.54 6.94
C ALA A 680 -14.23 29.93 6.86
N GLU A 681 -13.58 30.90 6.21
CA GLU A 681 -14.16 32.23 5.96
C GLU A 681 -15.42 32.16 5.08
N ALA A 682 -15.40 31.35 4.02
CA ALA A 682 -16.57 31.12 3.17
C ALA A 682 -17.74 30.49 3.95
N GLY A 683 -17.45 29.54 4.84
CA GLY A 683 -18.44 28.95 5.74
C GLY A 683 -19.03 29.95 6.73
N ALA A 684 -18.21 30.82 7.30
CA ALA A 684 -18.67 31.91 8.18
C ALA A 684 -19.56 32.90 7.43
N ALA A 685 -19.15 33.35 6.24
CA ALA A 685 -19.96 34.23 5.40
C ALA A 685 -21.29 33.58 4.97
N ALA A 686 -21.29 32.28 4.69
CA ALA A 686 -22.51 31.52 4.41
C ALA A 686 -23.48 31.55 5.60
N ASN A 687 -22.98 31.38 6.82
CA ASN A 687 -23.79 31.43 8.03
C ASN A 687 -24.37 32.84 8.29
N GLU A 688 -23.61 33.91 8.02
CA GLU A 688 -24.12 35.28 8.09
C GLU A 688 -25.27 35.51 7.09
N VAL A 689 -25.10 35.05 5.85
CA VAL A 689 -26.15 35.16 4.81
C VAL A 689 -27.38 34.32 5.17
N LEU A 690 -27.21 33.13 5.76
CA LEU A 690 -28.32 32.33 6.30
C LEU A 690 -29.11 33.11 7.36
N GLY A 691 -28.40 33.72 8.32
CA GLY A 691 -29.01 34.54 9.36
C GLY A 691 -29.75 35.77 8.81
N ALA A 692 -29.11 36.49 7.87
CA ALA A 692 -29.72 37.64 7.21
C ALA A 692 -30.98 37.25 6.41
N SER A 693 -30.94 36.11 5.71
CA SER A 693 -32.09 35.59 4.95
C SER A 693 -33.26 35.19 5.85
N ASP A 694 -32.98 34.56 7.01
CA ASP A 694 -34.03 34.21 7.98
C ASP A 694 -34.66 35.48 8.60
N ALA A 695 -33.84 36.49 8.92
CA ALA A 695 -34.33 37.78 9.39
C ALA A 695 -35.21 38.48 8.34
N LEU A 696 -34.78 38.51 7.06
CA LEU A 696 -35.55 39.09 5.96
C LEU A 696 -36.92 38.42 5.79
N ARG A 697 -36.95 37.09 5.92
CA ARG A 697 -38.19 36.29 5.85
C ARG A 697 -39.14 36.65 6.99
N ARG A 698 -38.63 36.73 8.23
CA ARG A 698 -39.44 37.12 9.40
C ARG A 698 -40.00 38.54 9.25
N GLU A 699 -39.20 39.47 8.74
CA GLU A 699 -39.63 40.85 8.50
C GLU A 699 -40.71 40.91 7.40
N ALA A 700 -40.56 40.13 6.32
CA ALA A 700 -41.57 40.01 5.28
C ALA A 700 -42.90 39.43 5.80
N ASP A 701 -42.83 38.41 6.67
CA ASP A 701 -44.01 37.81 7.31
C ASP A 701 -44.68 38.78 8.28
N MET A 702 -43.91 39.56 9.04
CA MET A 702 -44.42 40.60 9.93
C MET A 702 -45.13 41.71 9.14
N LEU A 703 -44.49 42.23 8.09
CA LEU A 703 -45.08 43.23 7.18
C LEU A 703 -46.37 42.72 6.54
N ARG A 704 -46.40 41.45 6.12
CA ARG A 704 -47.62 40.81 5.62
C ARG A 704 -48.74 40.84 6.66
N GLY A 705 -48.44 40.49 7.91
CA GLY A 705 -49.41 40.53 9.00
C GLY A 705 -49.94 41.94 9.30
N GLU A 706 -49.05 42.93 9.37
CA GLU A 706 -49.42 44.35 9.58
C GLU A 706 -50.26 44.91 8.43
N ILE A 707 -49.91 44.59 7.18
CA ILE A 707 -50.69 44.97 5.99
C ILE A 707 -52.08 44.32 6.04
N ASP A 708 -52.17 43.01 6.32
CA ASP A 708 -53.46 42.33 6.41
C ASP A 708 -54.33 42.91 7.54
N ALA A 709 -53.74 43.23 8.70
CA ALA A 709 -54.44 43.88 9.81
C ALA A 709 -54.92 45.30 9.44
N PHE A 710 -54.06 46.10 8.81
CA PHE A 710 -54.40 47.45 8.34
C PHE A 710 -55.54 47.43 7.31
N LEU A 711 -55.49 46.52 6.33
CA LEU A 711 -56.52 46.34 5.31
C LEU A 711 -57.85 45.89 5.93
N ASN A 712 -57.82 44.98 6.90
CA ASN A 712 -59.01 44.54 7.63
C ASN A 712 -59.64 45.68 8.44
N ASN A 713 -58.83 46.49 9.12
CA ASN A 713 -59.31 47.66 9.86
C ASN A 713 -59.90 48.73 8.93
N MET A 714 -59.29 48.96 7.77
CA MET A 714 -59.83 49.88 6.75
C MET A 714 -61.12 49.40 6.11
N ARG A 715 -61.32 48.09 5.96
CA ARG A 715 -62.60 47.52 5.48
C ARG A 715 -63.70 47.54 6.53
N ALA A 716 -63.33 47.60 7.82
CA ALA A 716 -64.26 47.65 8.95
C ALA A 716 -64.68 49.08 9.34
N ALA A 717 -63.88 50.09 8.98
CA ALA A 717 -64.14 51.52 9.14
C ALA A 717 -64.96 52.08 7.98
#